data_AF-A0A8K0XEN1-F1
#
_entry.id   AF-A0A8K0XEN1-F1
#
_cell.length_a   1.000
_cell.length_b   1.000
_cell.length_c   1.000
_cell.angle_alpha   90.00
_cell.angle_beta   90.00
_cell.angle_gamma   90.00
#
_symmetry.space_group_name_H-M   'P 1'
#
loop_
_entity.id
_entity.type
_entity.pdbx_description
1 polymer ?
#
loop_
_entity_poly.entity_id
_entity_poly.type
_entity_poly.pdbx_seq_one_letter_code
_entity_poly.pdbx_strand_id
1 'polypeptide(L)'
;VSEQRKVISALESENGALQTSLRQLEDIRADAELNAKSLQEERSRCTSLENKLSQVKQAAASATAHLEQTISLLVSEKASLTASVQRLEGVDIELQEKETLFRSETEKSQYLSRRVRELEANAIQQRNELQEVLLREKGLSERCRDQEREIQLRRAELDELQDTSAQYQQKVRELEEQIESDDRADLLEVSLKNTQDRADELEFQLTKLKQVHASLKTEKEDIESELSLRADGEAEWKTKHSNLEEQHVALQSHLQSANARQSELTEERASLQSQVEFNQSAVKQLQQKLGELASEVSSGDRMVHNLQGELRAALRRAEASEKTQRDLQAEGTRLMQSLEEMRPKIVELTAVKVELMEQIEKLEHDKTSRDRLISNLEITVSEATEREAEAAERQREVDVRRDKETHSLRQTIADLQRGYALLESELQSSQAAVQTLEAERTRMRQAEIRQIDLGNTLAAESRRWEEEIAQLQSELASLRRTEAEQRNLISHYSGEIEALQSDLEAKEEELEHTQKTPVTEDTTCSLDHEMLNASRQQHDMELSSAQSQIRALEAAVFEAEDKVHRLQRHVNILEDQLSHSRSASRATFRPFSPGAPARPSSRTSSDLRRGSFSHKSSGLVPPTRSVFDVGLSPETRHNRQVSLSMLKARIDSEAAANSHSLPRGLSPVPQGNEASLKADGVHPPRPQFMDESHIFWCHSCHGDLVIL
;
A
#
# COMPACT_ATOMS: atom_id res chain seq x y z
N VAL A 1 -220.33 -24.89 120.71
CA VAL A 1 -219.43 -26.02 121.10
C VAL A 1 -218.76 -26.70 119.89
N SER A 2 -219.31 -26.69 118.67
CA SER A 2 -218.60 -27.26 117.50
C SER A 2 -217.51 -26.37 116.88
N GLU A 3 -217.41 -25.09 117.25
CA GLU A 3 -216.37 -24.16 116.74
C GLU A 3 -214.97 -24.36 117.33
N GLN A 4 -214.83 -25.07 118.46
CA GLN A 4 -213.52 -25.30 119.09
C GLN A 4 -212.74 -26.46 118.46
N ARG A 5 -213.37 -27.30 117.61
CA ARG A 5 -212.67 -28.42 116.95
C ARG A 5 -212.02 -28.05 115.62
N LYS A 6 -212.35 -26.90 115.00
CA LYS A 6 -211.73 -26.47 113.74
C LYS A 6 -210.38 -25.76 113.94
N VAL A 7 -210.19 -25.07 115.07
CA VAL A 7 -208.93 -24.38 115.42
C VAL A 7 -207.80 -25.37 115.71
N ILE A 8 -208.11 -26.56 116.23
CA ILE A 8 -207.10 -27.60 116.50
C ILE A 8 -206.59 -28.23 115.19
N SER A 9 -207.44 -28.38 114.17
CA SER A 9 -206.99 -28.88 112.86
C SER A 9 -206.08 -27.91 112.09
N ALA A 10 -206.16 -26.60 112.39
CA ALA A 10 -205.29 -25.60 111.76
C ALA A 10 -203.85 -25.69 112.30
N LEU A 11 -203.68 -25.96 113.60
CA LEU A 11 -202.37 -26.09 114.25
C LEU A 11 -201.65 -27.40 113.92
N GLU A 12 -202.39 -28.48 113.62
CA GLU A 12 -201.79 -29.74 113.17
C GLU A 12 -201.24 -29.65 111.73
N SER A 13 -201.80 -28.77 110.89
CA SER A 13 -201.28 -28.54 109.54
C SER A 13 -200.01 -27.66 109.50
N GLU A 14 -199.88 -26.71 110.43
CA GLU A 14 -198.68 -25.87 110.57
C GLU A 14 -197.48 -26.65 111.11
N ASN A 15 -197.72 -27.66 111.96
CA ASN A 15 -196.66 -28.51 112.50
C ASN A 15 -196.07 -29.46 111.43
N GLY A 16 -196.88 -29.85 110.43
CA GLY A 16 -196.42 -30.60 109.27
C GLY A 16 -195.47 -29.80 108.36
N ALA A 17 -195.71 -28.49 108.20
CA ALA A 17 -194.89 -27.61 107.36
C ALA A 17 -193.50 -27.33 107.95
N LEU A 18 -193.39 -27.31 109.29
CA LEU A 18 -192.11 -27.10 109.98
C LEU A 18 -191.22 -28.35 109.97
N GLN A 19 -191.79 -29.55 109.97
CA GLN A 19 -190.99 -30.79 109.86
C GLN A 19 -190.38 -30.99 108.46
N THR A 20 -191.01 -30.49 107.40
CA THR A 20 -190.42 -30.51 106.05
C THR A 20 -189.28 -29.50 105.84
N SER A 21 -189.33 -28.36 106.54
CA SER A 21 -188.26 -27.34 106.51
C SER A 21 -186.97 -27.83 107.19
N LEU A 22 -187.09 -28.62 108.27
CA LEU A 22 -185.93 -29.17 108.98
C LEU A 22 -185.15 -30.20 108.15
N ARG A 23 -185.82 -31.05 107.36
CA ARG A 23 -185.14 -32.01 106.48
C ARG A 23 -184.36 -31.34 105.35
N GLN A 24 -184.84 -30.22 104.82
CA GLN A 24 -184.12 -29.48 103.76
C GLN A 24 -182.83 -28.82 104.26
N LEU A 25 -182.73 -28.48 105.54
CA LEU A 25 -181.51 -27.93 106.14
C LEU A 25 -180.47 -29.02 106.45
N GLU A 26 -180.89 -30.26 106.69
CA GLU A 26 -179.97 -31.38 106.89
C GLU A 26 -179.27 -31.80 105.59
N ASP A 27 -179.96 -31.76 104.44
CA ASP A 27 -179.36 -32.04 103.13
C ASP A 27 -178.32 -30.97 102.73
N ILE A 28 -178.58 -29.67 103.01
CA ILE A 28 -177.62 -28.58 102.71
C ILE A 28 -176.35 -28.70 103.57
N ARG A 29 -176.45 -29.27 104.77
CA ARG A 29 -175.29 -29.49 105.66
C ARG A 29 -174.39 -30.61 105.16
N ALA A 30 -174.95 -31.66 104.57
CA ALA A 30 -174.18 -32.77 103.99
C ALA A 30 -173.34 -32.33 102.77
N ASP A 31 -173.91 -31.47 101.91
CA ASP A 31 -173.19 -30.92 100.74
C ASP A 31 -172.04 -29.97 101.13
N ALA A 32 -172.16 -29.27 102.26
CA ALA A 32 -171.10 -28.41 102.78
C ALA A 32 -169.87 -29.22 103.26
N GLU A 33 -170.08 -30.40 103.85
CA GLU A 33 -168.99 -31.26 104.35
C GLU A 33 -168.21 -31.95 103.22
N LEU A 34 -168.86 -32.24 102.09
CA LEU A 34 -168.23 -32.86 100.93
C LEU A 34 -167.31 -31.87 100.18
N ASN A 35 -167.72 -30.60 100.10
CA ASN A 35 -166.90 -29.52 99.52
C ASN A 35 -165.65 -29.19 100.37
N ALA A 36 -165.72 -29.34 101.70
CA ALA A 36 -164.56 -29.10 102.57
C ALA A 36 -163.42 -30.12 102.33
N LYS A 37 -163.76 -31.38 102.04
CA LYS A 37 -162.76 -32.45 101.79
C LYS A 37 -162.02 -32.25 100.46
N SER A 38 -162.74 -31.89 99.39
CA SER A 38 -162.16 -31.55 98.08
C SER A 38 -161.14 -30.40 98.17
N LEU A 39 -161.45 -29.38 98.97
CA LEU A 39 -160.58 -28.20 99.12
C LEU A 39 -159.29 -28.52 99.92
N GLN A 40 -159.31 -29.55 100.77
CA GLN A 40 -158.13 -29.99 101.52
C GLN A 40 -157.18 -30.84 100.67
N GLU A 41 -157.69 -31.65 99.74
CA GLU A 41 -156.88 -32.40 98.79
C GLU A 41 -156.15 -31.47 97.80
N GLU A 42 -156.82 -30.45 97.26
CA GLU A 42 -156.19 -29.46 96.37
C GLU A 42 -155.09 -28.64 97.08
N ARG A 43 -155.27 -28.31 98.37
CA ARG A 43 -154.22 -27.66 99.18
C ARG A 43 -152.98 -28.53 99.35
N SER A 44 -153.15 -29.85 99.50
CA SER A 44 -152.02 -30.79 99.60
C SER A 44 -151.27 -30.96 98.27
N ARG A 45 -151.96 -30.80 97.13
CA ARG A 45 -151.36 -30.78 95.79
C ARG A 45 -150.54 -29.50 95.55
N CYS A 46 -151.08 -28.35 95.94
CA CYS A 46 -150.37 -27.07 95.82
C CYS A 46 -149.07 -27.05 96.63
N THR A 47 -149.07 -27.55 97.87
CA THR A 47 -147.84 -27.60 98.68
C THR A 47 -146.80 -28.59 98.12
N SER A 48 -147.22 -29.70 97.51
CA SER A 48 -146.30 -30.62 96.82
C SER A 48 -145.66 -29.98 95.58
N LEU A 49 -146.42 -29.19 94.81
CA LEU A 49 -145.91 -28.48 93.65
C LEU A 49 -144.98 -27.32 94.03
N GLU A 50 -145.27 -26.58 95.11
CA GLU A 50 -144.38 -25.55 95.63
C GLU A 50 -143.03 -26.12 96.08
N ASN A 51 -143.03 -27.29 96.74
CA ASN A 51 -141.81 -27.97 97.14
C ASN A 51 -140.98 -28.48 95.94
N LYS A 52 -141.64 -28.95 94.87
CA LYS A 52 -140.94 -29.32 93.62
C LYS A 52 -140.40 -28.07 92.91
N LEU A 53 -141.15 -26.97 92.91
CA LEU A 53 -140.71 -25.70 92.33
C LEU A 53 -139.50 -25.13 93.08
N SER A 54 -139.46 -25.23 94.42
CA SER A 54 -138.33 -24.77 95.21
C SER A 54 -137.08 -25.63 94.99
N GLN A 55 -137.22 -26.96 94.92
CA GLN A 55 -136.10 -27.86 94.59
C GLN A 55 -135.54 -27.62 93.18
N VAL A 56 -136.40 -27.41 92.18
CA VAL A 56 -135.97 -27.09 90.81
C VAL A 56 -135.27 -25.73 90.76
N LYS A 57 -135.76 -24.72 91.48
CA LYS A 57 -135.08 -23.41 91.58
C LYS A 57 -133.71 -23.52 92.23
N GLN A 58 -133.56 -24.31 93.28
CA GLN A 58 -132.29 -24.48 93.98
C GLN A 58 -131.28 -25.28 93.16
N ALA A 59 -131.74 -26.33 92.45
CA ALA A 59 -130.92 -27.07 91.50
C ALA A 59 -130.47 -26.19 90.31
N ALA A 60 -131.38 -25.37 89.75
CA ALA A 60 -131.06 -24.42 88.69
C ALA A 60 -130.02 -23.38 89.15
N ALA A 61 -130.16 -22.83 90.36
CA ALA A 61 -129.21 -21.88 90.92
C ALA A 61 -127.81 -22.51 91.17
N SER A 62 -127.75 -23.76 91.61
CA SER A 62 -126.48 -24.48 91.76
C SER A 62 -125.83 -24.81 90.41
N ALA A 63 -126.63 -25.14 89.39
CA ALA A 63 -126.15 -25.38 88.04
C ALA A 63 -125.61 -24.09 87.39
N THR A 64 -126.28 -22.95 87.60
CA THR A 64 -125.78 -21.65 87.12
C THR A 64 -124.48 -21.26 87.82
N ALA A 65 -124.36 -21.47 89.14
CA ALA A 65 -123.11 -21.19 89.86
C ALA A 65 -121.95 -22.09 89.38
N HIS A 66 -122.21 -23.37 89.12
CA HIS A 66 -121.20 -24.27 88.53
C HIS A 66 -120.82 -23.87 87.10
N LEU A 67 -121.78 -23.42 86.29
CA LEU A 67 -121.51 -22.89 84.95
C LEU A 67 -120.68 -21.60 85.03
N GLU A 68 -121.00 -20.67 85.93
CA GLU A 68 -120.24 -19.44 86.14
C GLU A 68 -118.81 -19.73 86.61
N GLN A 69 -118.62 -20.70 87.51
CA GLN A 69 -117.30 -21.14 87.96
C GLN A 69 -116.50 -21.81 86.83
N THR A 70 -117.15 -22.63 86.01
CA THR A 70 -116.52 -23.26 84.83
C THR A 70 -116.17 -22.23 83.77
N ILE A 71 -117.04 -21.26 83.52
CA ILE A 71 -116.78 -20.15 82.61
C ILE A 71 -115.62 -19.31 83.15
N SER A 72 -115.56 -19.03 84.45
CA SER A 72 -114.44 -18.30 85.06
C SER A 72 -113.11 -19.05 84.91
N LEU A 73 -113.11 -20.38 85.13
CA LEU A 73 -111.94 -21.22 84.88
C LEU A 73 -111.53 -21.20 83.41
N LEU A 74 -112.47 -21.41 82.49
CA LEU A 74 -112.22 -21.35 81.05
C LEU A 74 -111.75 -19.97 80.58
N VAL A 75 -112.24 -18.89 81.17
CA VAL A 75 -111.78 -17.52 80.89
C VAL A 75 -110.37 -17.33 81.44
N SER A 76 -110.05 -17.84 82.63
CA SER A 76 -108.70 -17.80 83.20
C SER A 76 -107.71 -18.65 82.42
N GLU A 77 -108.13 -19.84 81.97
CA GLU A 77 -107.35 -20.73 81.12
C GLU A 77 -107.16 -20.10 79.74
N LYS A 78 -108.21 -19.57 79.12
CA LYS A 78 -108.13 -18.81 77.87
C LYS A 78 -107.20 -17.61 78.02
N ALA A 79 -107.29 -16.85 79.11
CA ALA A 79 -106.38 -15.75 79.37
C ALA A 79 -104.93 -16.25 79.54
N SER A 80 -104.71 -17.36 80.25
CA SER A 80 -103.38 -17.95 80.43
C SER A 80 -102.80 -18.50 79.13
N LEU A 81 -103.64 -19.11 78.29
CA LEU A 81 -103.29 -19.65 76.99
C LEU A 81 -103.01 -18.51 76.02
N THR A 82 -103.82 -17.46 76.02
CA THR A 82 -103.57 -16.24 75.24
C THR A 82 -102.25 -15.59 75.66
N ALA A 83 -101.98 -15.49 76.97
CA ALA A 83 -100.70 -15.00 77.49
C ALA A 83 -99.52 -15.95 77.18
N SER A 84 -99.76 -17.26 77.07
CA SER A 84 -98.72 -18.21 76.64
C SER A 84 -98.44 -18.11 75.14
N VAL A 85 -99.47 -17.91 74.32
CA VAL A 85 -99.35 -17.69 72.87
C VAL A 85 -98.64 -16.37 72.61
N GLN A 86 -99.03 -15.28 73.29
CA GLN A 86 -98.32 -13.99 73.18
C GLN A 86 -96.85 -14.09 73.62
N ARG A 87 -96.54 -14.89 74.65
CA ARG A 87 -95.15 -15.15 75.04
C ARG A 87 -94.40 -15.96 73.99
N LEU A 88 -95.03 -16.98 73.39
CA LEU A 88 -94.43 -17.77 72.32
C LEU A 88 -94.23 -16.93 71.05
N GLU A 89 -95.19 -16.10 70.68
CA GLU A 89 -95.08 -15.12 69.59
C GLU A 89 -93.93 -14.14 69.86
N GLY A 90 -93.79 -13.65 71.10
CA GLY A 90 -92.65 -12.82 71.50
C GLY A 90 -91.31 -13.55 71.35
N VAL A 91 -91.23 -14.81 71.78
CA VAL A 91 -90.03 -15.65 71.64
C VAL A 91 -89.74 -15.95 70.17
N ASP A 92 -90.76 -16.17 69.32
CA ASP A 92 -90.59 -16.39 67.89
C ASP A 92 -90.06 -15.14 67.18
N ILE A 93 -90.56 -13.95 67.55
CA ILE A 93 -90.02 -12.68 67.06
C ILE A 93 -88.57 -12.51 67.49
N GLU A 94 -88.25 -12.74 68.77
CA GLU A 94 -86.86 -12.69 69.26
C GLU A 94 -85.96 -13.70 68.54
N LEU A 95 -86.46 -14.90 68.25
CA LEU A 95 -85.72 -15.93 67.53
C LEU A 95 -85.48 -15.53 66.07
N GLN A 96 -86.47 -14.95 65.40
CA GLN A 96 -86.31 -14.39 64.05
C GLN A 96 -85.28 -13.25 64.03
N GLU A 97 -85.32 -12.34 65.00
CA GLU A 97 -84.32 -11.29 65.16
C GLU A 97 -82.92 -11.87 65.39
N LYS A 98 -82.78 -12.89 66.24
CA LYS A 98 -81.50 -13.58 66.45
C LYS A 98 -81.02 -14.32 65.20
N GLU A 99 -81.91 -14.95 64.44
CA GLU A 99 -81.57 -15.58 63.16
C GLU A 99 -81.09 -14.56 62.13
N THR A 100 -81.77 -13.43 62.00
CA THR A 100 -81.36 -12.37 61.06
C THR A 100 -80.00 -11.79 61.45
N LEU A 101 -79.78 -11.54 62.75
CA LEU A 101 -78.47 -11.12 63.26
C LEU A 101 -77.39 -12.18 62.99
N PHE A 102 -77.67 -13.45 63.26
CA PHE A 102 -76.73 -14.54 62.98
C PHE A 102 -76.41 -14.63 61.49
N ARG A 103 -77.41 -14.54 60.60
CA ARG A 103 -77.19 -14.50 59.15
C ARG A 103 -76.29 -13.32 58.77
N SER A 104 -76.58 -12.13 59.28
CA SER A 104 -75.73 -10.94 59.02
C SER A 104 -74.29 -11.12 59.51
N GLU A 105 -74.07 -11.74 60.67
CA GLU A 105 -72.73 -12.05 61.18
C GLU A 105 -72.03 -13.12 60.35
N THR A 106 -72.75 -14.15 59.89
CA THR A 106 -72.17 -15.14 58.98
C THR A 106 -71.76 -14.53 57.64
N GLU A 107 -72.56 -13.61 57.09
CA GLU A 107 -72.22 -12.89 55.85
C GLU A 107 -71.00 -11.98 56.06
N LYS A 108 -70.94 -11.23 57.17
CA LYS A 108 -69.76 -10.44 57.55
C LYS A 108 -68.51 -11.31 57.71
N SER A 109 -68.64 -12.45 58.40
CA SER A 109 -67.53 -13.40 58.60
C SER A 109 -67.02 -13.98 57.27
N GLN A 110 -67.94 -14.32 56.35
CA GLN A 110 -67.59 -14.77 55.01
C GLN A 110 -66.94 -13.68 54.17
N TYR A 111 -67.42 -12.43 54.27
CA TYR A 111 -66.82 -11.28 53.61
C TYR A 111 -65.41 -11.01 54.12
N LEU A 112 -65.23 -10.97 55.45
CA LEU A 112 -63.91 -10.80 56.06
C LEU A 112 -62.97 -11.95 55.71
N SER A 113 -63.45 -13.19 55.68
CA SER A 113 -62.65 -14.35 55.25
C SER A 113 -62.22 -14.25 53.79
N ARG A 114 -63.09 -13.78 52.89
CA ARG A 114 -62.71 -13.50 51.50
C ARG A 114 -61.67 -12.39 51.41
N ARG A 115 -61.88 -11.30 52.17
CA ARG A 115 -60.93 -10.18 52.21
C ARG A 115 -59.56 -10.58 52.73
N VAL A 116 -59.49 -11.42 53.77
CA VAL A 116 -58.23 -11.96 54.29
C VAL A 116 -57.52 -12.78 53.22
N ARG A 117 -58.22 -13.70 52.52
CA ARG A 117 -57.61 -14.49 51.43
C ARG A 117 -57.12 -13.62 50.28
N GLU A 118 -57.86 -12.59 49.90
CA GLU A 118 -57.41 -11.61 48.89
C GLU A 118 -56.14 -10.89 49.34
N LEU A 119 -56.09 -10.44 50.59
CA LEU A 119 -54.90 -9.78 51.14
C LEU A 119 -53.70 -10.73 51.25
N GLU A 120 -53.91 -11.99 51.61
CA GLU A 120 -52.87 -13.03 51.62
C GLU A 120 -52.35 -13.31 50.22
N ALA A 121 -53.23 -13.44 49.22
CA ALA A 121 -52.84 -13.62 47.83
C ALA A 121 -52.04 -12.42 47.31
N ASN A 122 -52.49 -11.19 47.60
CA ASN A 122 -51.78 -9.97 47.25
C ASN A 122 -50.41 -9.87 47.96
N ALA A 123 -50.32 -10.26 49.23
CA ALA A 123 -49.06 -10.25 49.96
C ALA A 123 -48.05 -11.27 49.40
N ILE A 124 -48.52 -12.45 48.98
CA ILE A 124 -47.68 -13.45 48.30
C ILE A 124 -47.23 -12.94 46.93
N GLN A 125 -48.14 -12.33 46.16
CA GLN A 125 -47.79 -11.74 44.87
C GLN A 125 -46.72 -10.66 45.01
N GLN A 126 -46.91 -9.70 45.93
CA GLN A 126 -45.93 -8.64 46.17
C GLN A 126 -44.60 -9.19 46.68
N ARG A 127 -44.61 -10.24 47.50
CA ARG A 127 -43.39 -10.92 47.94
C ARG A 127 -42.62 -11.53 46.76
N ASN A 128 -43.32 -12.17 45.83
CA ASN A 128 -42.70 -12.74 44.63
C ASN A 128 -42.13 -11.65 43.72
N GLU A 129 -42.89 -10.57 43.49
CA GLU A 129 -42.42 -9.40 42.74
C GLU A 129 -41.16 -8.77 43.37
N LEU A 130 -41.14 -8.60 44.69
CA LEU A 130 -39.95 -8.13 45.42
C LEU A 130 -38.76 -9.08 45.26
N GLN A 131 -38.99 -10.39 45.30
CA GLN A 131 -37.92 -11.38 45.12
C GLN A 131 -37.34 -11.32 43.69
N GLU A 132 -38.18 -11.15 42.67
CA GLU A 132 -37.72 -10.95 41.29
C GLU A 132 -36.89 -9.67 41.15
N VAL A 133 -37.34 -8.56 41.73
CA VAL A 133 -36.62 -7.29 41.70
C VAL A 133 -35.26 -7.43 42.38
N LEU A 134 -35.18 -8.10 43.54
CA LEU A 134 -33.91 -8.37 44.23
C LEU A 134 -32.95 -9.24 43.40
N LEU A 135 -33.47 -10.23 42.66
CA LEU A 135 -32.64 -11.02 41.75
C LEU A 135 -32.12 -10.19 40.57
N ARG A 136 -32.96 -9.32 40.00
CA ARG A 136 -32.56 -8.38 38.94
C ARG A 136 -31.52 -7.39 39.46
N GLU A 137 -31.70 -6.84 40.67
CA GLU A 137 -30.74 -5.93 41.31
C GLU A 137 -29.38 -6.62 41.52
N LYS A 138 -29.37 -7.86 42.04
CA LYS A 138 -28.13 -8.66 42.18
C LYS A 138 -27.44 -8.85 40.83
N GLY A 139 -28.19 -9.26 39.80
CA GLY A 139 -27.65 -9.44 38.46
C GLY A 139 -27.08 -8.16 37.85
N LEU A 140 -27.73 -7.00 38.07
CA LEU A 140 -27.19 -5.71 37.65
C LEU A 140 -25.93 -5.34 38.44
N SER A 141 -25.90 -5.59 39.76
CA SER A 141 -24.73 -5.32 40.59
C SER A 141 -23.50 -6.15 40.18
N GLU A 142 -23.71 -7.41 39.78
CA GLU A 142 -22.66 -8.28 39.25
C GLU A 142 -22.13 -7.76 37.91
N ARG A 143 -23.02 -7.36 36.98
CA ARG A 143 -22.62 -6.74 35.72
C ARG A 143 -21.84 -5.43 35.92
N CYS A 144 -22.24 -4.58 36.87
CA CYS A 144 -21.49 -3.38 37.20
C CYS A 144 -20.07 -3.70 37.69
N ARG A 145 -19.92 -4.71 38.55
CA ARG A 145 -18.59 -5.17 39.01
C ARG A 145 -17.75 -5.75 37.88
N ASP A 146 -18.35 -6.49 36.96
CA ASP A 146 -17.64 -7.04 35.81
C ASP A 146 -17.17 -5.93 34.86
N GLN A 147 -18.02 -4.93 34.59
CA GLN A 147 -17.66 -3.73 33.82
C GLN A 147 -16.56 -2.90 34.50
N GLU A 148 -16.59 -2.76 35.83
CA GLU A 148 -15.52 -2.11 36.59
C GLU A 148 -14.18 -2.84 36.43
N ARG A 149 -14.18 -4.18 36.43
CA ARG A 149 -12.97 -4.98 36.19
C ARG A 149 -12.47 -4.83 34.76
N GLU A 150 -13.36 -4.84 33.77
CA GLU A 150 -12.99 -4.59 32.37
C GLU A 150 -12.37 -3.20 32.20
N ILE A 151 -12.95 -2.17 32.80
CA ILE A 151 -12.38 -0.82 32.79
C ILE A 151 -10.98 -0.78 33.42
N GLN A 152 -10.76 -1.50 34.52
CA GLN A 152 -9.43 -1.59 35.15
C GLN A 152 -8.40 -2.27 34.24
N LEU A 153 -8.76 -3.36 33.57
CA LEU A 153 -7.89 -4.04 32.60
C LEU A 153 -7.56 -3.13 31.42
N ARG A 154 -8.56 -2.43 30.86
CA ARG A 154 -8.35 -1.48 29.77
C ARG A 154 -7.47 -0.30 30.17
N ARG A 155 -7.56 0.17 31.41
CA ARG A 155 -6.66 1.21 31.94
C ARG A 155 -5.22 0.70 32.03
N ALA A 156 -5.00 -0.51 32.54
CA ALA A 156 -3.67 -1.11 32.58
C ALA A 156 -3.07 -1.29 31.17
N GLU A 157 -3.87 -1.76 30.19
CA GLU A 157 -3.45 -1.84 28.78
C GLU A 157 -3.09 -0.47 28.20
N LEU A 158 -3.84 0.58 28.55
CA LEU A 158 -3.54 1.95 28.12
C LEU A 158 -2.24 2.47 28.73
N ASP A 159 -1.98 2.21 30.00
CA ASP A 159 -0.75 2.61 30.68
C ASP A 159 0.47 1.91 30.05
N GLU A 160 0.38 0.60 29.76
CA GLU A 160 1.44 -0.15 29.04
C GLU A 160 1.70 0.42 27.63
N LEU A 161 0.65 0.79 26.90
CA LEU A 161 0.78 1.42 25.58
C LEU A 161 1.40 2.83 25.67
N GLN A 162 1.11 3.59 26.73
CA GLN A 162 1.74 4.88 26.97
C GLN A 162 3.23 4.73 27.30
N ASP A 163 3.59 3.75 28.15
CA ASP A 163 4.98 3.47 28.49
C ASP A 163 5.80 3.03 27.27
N THR A 164 5.25 2.14 26.43
CA THR A 164 5.92 1.73 25.19
C THR A 164 6.06 2.88 24.19
N SER A 165 5.04 3.74 24.07
CA SER A 165 5.11 4.96 23.26
C SER A 165 6.20 5.91 23.77
N ALA A 166 6.30 6.13 25.08
CA ALA A 166 7.34 6.96 25.69
C ALA A 166 8.75 6.39 25.44
N GLN A 167 8.92 5.07 25.53
CA GLN A 167 10.19 4.40 25.20
C GLN A 167 10.57 4.58 23.72
N TYR A 168 9.61 4.46 22.80
CA TYR A 168 9.87 4.70 21.38
C TYR A 168 10.23 6.17 21.11
N GLN A 169 9.54 7.12 21.76
CA GLN A 169 9.88 8.54 21.64
C GLN A 169 11.29 8.83 22.18
N GLN A 170 11.70 8.20 23.28
CA GLN A 170 13.05 8.34 23.80
C GLN A 170 14.09 7.78 22.82
N LYS A 171 13.87 6.58 22.27
CA LYS A 171 14.75 6.00 21.25
C LYS A 171 14.87 6.87 20.00
N VAL A 172 13.77 7.48 19.57
CA VAL A 172 13.79 8.42 18.44
C VAL A 172 14.68 9.61 18.75
N ARG A 173 14.56 10.22 19.94
CA ARG A 173 15.44 11.32 20.36
C ARG A 173 16.91 10.89 20.46
N GLU A 174 17.18 9.72 21.02
CA GLU A 174 18.55 9.17 21.09
C GLU A 174 19.15 8.96 19.70
N LEU A 175 18.35 8.49 18.72
CA LEU A 175 18.78 8.35 17.33
C LEU A 175 18.95 9.71 16.64
N GLU A 176 18.07 10.69 16.90
CA GLU A 176 18.21 12.06 16.41
C GLU A 176 19.52 12.69 16.93
N GLU A 177 19.81 12.58 18.22
CA GLU A 177 21.07 13.03 18.82
C GLU A 177 22.29 12.31 18.23
N GLN A 178 22.18 11.00 17.92
CA GLN A 178 23.24 10.25 17.23
C GLN A 178 23.47 10.73 15.80
N ILE A 179 22.41 11.07 15.06
CA ILE A 179 22.52 11.62 13.71
C ILE A 179 23.10 13.04 13.74
N GLU A 180 22.67 13.87 14.70
CA GLU A 180 23.20 15.23 14.87
C GLU A 180 24.66 15.25 15.31
N SER A 181 25.11 14.25 16.06
CA SER A 181 26.52 14.08 16.46
C SER A 181 27.36 13.26 15.49
N ASP A 182 26.80 12.79 14.37
CA ASP A 182 27.54 12.05 13.36
C ASP A 182 28.36 12.99 12.47
N ASP A 183 29.53 13.39 12.97
CA ASP A 183 30.50 14.27 12.30
C ASP A 183 31.18 13.62 11.07
N ARG A 184 30.79 12.40 10.68
CA ARG A 184 31.41 11.69 9.55
C ARG A 184 31.31 12.46 8.24
N ALA A 185 30.19 13.15 8.01
CA ALA A 185 30.01 13.98 6.82
C ALA A 185 31.03 15.12 6.80
N ASP A 186 31.14 15.85 7.92
CA ASP A 186 32.10 16.96 8.07
C ASP A 186 33.56 16.48 7.93
N LEU A 187 33.90 15.33 8.51
CA LEU A 187 35.23 14.73 8.36
C LEU A 187 35.54 14.34 6.90
N LEU A 188 34.55 13.82 6.17
CA LEU A 188 34.69 13.50 4.75
C LEU A 188 34.82 14.77 3.89
N GLU A 189 34.07 15.84 4.19
CA GLU A 189 34.20 17.13 3.53
C GLU A 189 35.59 17.73 3.73
N VAL A 190 36.11 17.71 4.96
CA VAL A 190 37.48 18.16 5.27
C VAL A 190 38.53 17.31 4.54
N SER A 191 38.36 15.98 4.54
CA SER A 191 39.27 15.09 3.80
C SER A 191 39.23 15.35 2.30
N LEU A 192 38.05 15.53 1.71
CA LEU A 192 37.87 15.81 0.29
C LEU A 192 38.50 17.16 -0.08
N LYS A 193 38.29 18.18 0.76
CA LYS A 193 38.92 19.49 0.59
C LYS A 193 40.45 19.39 0.64
N ASN A 194 41.02 18.66 1.59
CA ASN A 194 42.47 18.43 1.65
C ASN A 194 43.00 17.70 0.41
N THR A 195 42.24 16.74 -0.14
CA THR A 195 42.63 16.07 -1.39
C THR A 195 42.54 16.98 -2.60
N GLN A 196 41.55 17.89 -2.62
CA GLN A 196 41.40 18.91 -3.66
C GLN A 196 42.54 19.93 -3.60
N ASP A 197 42.84 20.50 -2.43
CA ASP A 197 43.94 21.44 -2.24
C ASP A 197 45.29 20.81 -2.66
N ARG A 198 45.48 19.51 -2.37
CA ARG A 198 46.66 18.78 -2.82
C ARG A 198 46.68 18.58 -4.34
N ALA A 199 45.54 18.33 -4.96
CA ALA A 199 45.45 18.22 -6.42
C ALA A 199 45.78 19.56 -7.08
N ASP A 200 45.23 20.66 -6.58
CA ASP A 200 45.49 22.02 -7.05
C ASP A 200 46.99 22.38 -6.93
N GLU A 201 47.65 22.00 -5.82
CA GLU A 201 49.09 22.17 -5.65
C GLU A 201 49.91 21.34 -6.66
N LEU A 202 49.52 20.09 -6.93
CA LEU A 202 50.18 19.27 -7.95
C LEU A 202 49.98 19.82 -9.37
N GLU A 203 48.80 20.36 -9.68
CA GLU A 203 48.53 21.03 -10.95
C GLU A 203 49.40 22.29 -11.12
N PHE A 204 49.57 23.06 -10.05
CA PHE A 204 50.47 24.21 -10.03
C PHE A 204 51.93 23.78 -10.27
N GLN A 205 52.40 22.73 -9.57
CA GLN A 205 53.74 22.17 -9.77
C GLN A 205 53.94 21.64 -11.19
N LEU A 206 52.96 20.95 -11.77
CA LEU A 206 52.99 20.49 -13.16
C LEU A 206 53.05 21.66 -14.15
N THR A 207 52.30 22.73 -13.90
CA THR A 207 52.32 23.94 -14.74
C THR A 207 53.70 24.59 -14.71
N LYS A 208 54.33 24.68 -13.52
CA LYS A 208 55.70 25.17 -13.36
C LYS A 208 56.72 24.27 -14.06
N LEU A 209 56.60 22.95 -13.95
CA LEU A 209 57.47 22.00 -14.67
C LEU A 209 57.31 22.10 -16.18
N LYS A 210 56.08 22.25 -16.69
CA LYS A 210 55.82 22.48 -18.12
C LYS A 210 56.47 23.77 -18.61
N GLN A 211 56.42 24.84 -17.81
CA GLN A 211 57.07 26.11 -18.13
C GLN A 211 58.60 25.96 -18.21
N VAL A 212 59.22 25.29 -17.23
CA VAL A 212 60.67 25.01 -17.23
C VAL A 212 61.06 24.09 -18.39
N HIS A 213 60.25 23.08 -18.70
CA HIS A 213 60.50 22.23 -19.86
C HIS A 213 60.42 23.01 -21.17
N ALA A 214 59.46 23.93 -21.30
CA ALA A 214 59.37 24.80 -22.47
C ALA A 214 60.61 25.69 -22.60
N SER A 215 61.13 26.28 -21.51
CA SER A 215 62.35 27.09 -21.56
C SER A 215 63.60 26.26 -21.86
N LEU A 216 63.72 25.06 -21.28
CA LEU A 216 64.84 24.17 -21.59
C LEU A 216 64.78 23.66 -23.04
N LYS A 217 63.58 23.47 -23.58
CA LYS A 217 63.40 23.11 -24.99
C LYS A 217 63.86 24.23 -25.91
N THR A 218 63.51 25.49 -25.62
CA THR A 218 64.00 26.64 -26.40
C THR A 218 65.51 26.80 -26.27
N GLU A 219 66.07 26.67 -25.06
CA GLU A 219 67.53 26.71 -24.86
C GLU A 219 68.25 25.59 -25.64
N LYS A 220 67.66 24.39 -25.69
CA LYS A 220 68.19 23.29 -26.49
C LYS A 220 68.15 23.61 -27.99
N GLU A 221 67.03 24.12 -28.51
CA GLU A 221 66.88 24.53 -29.91
C GLU A 221 67.89 25.64 -30.26
N ASP A 222 68.11 26.59 -29.36
CA ASP A 222 69.11 27.65 -29.52
C ASP A 222 70.53 27.08 -29.57
N ILE A 223 70.91 26.18 -28.66
CA ILE A 223 72.23 25.51 -28.66
C ILE A 223 72.41 24.65 -29.91
N GLU A 224 71.39 23.92 -30.35
CA GLU A 224 71.42 23.14 -31.59
C GLU A 224 71.65 24.05 -32.80
N SER A 225 71.01 25.23 -32.82
CA SER A 225 71.24 26.24 -33.86
C SER A 225 72.68 26.79 -33.83
N GLU A 226 73.22 27.11 -32.64
CA GLU A 226 74.61 27.55 -32.49
C GLU A 226 75.61 26.47 -32.92
N LEU A 227 75.36 25.20 -32.58
CA LEU A 227 76.18 24.08 -33.00
C LEU A 227 76.15 23.91 -34.52
N SER A 228 75.00 24.05 -35.16
CA SER A 228 74.89 23.99 -36.62
C SER A 228 75.69 25.11 -37.30
N LEU A 229 75.58 26.35 -36.80
CA LEU A 229 76.37 27.49 -37.28
C LEU A 229 77.88 27.28 -37.10
N ARG A 230 78.29 26.70 -35.97
CA ARG A 230 79.71 26.37 -35.74
C ARG A 230 80.19 25.24 -36.65
N ALA A 231 79.37 24.22 -36.88
CA ALA A 231 79.70 23.12 -37.79
C ALA A 231 79.85 23.61 -39.24
N ASP A 232 78.95 24.49 -39.70
CA ASP A 232 79.03 25.14 -41.00
C ASP A 232 80.29 26.01 -41.10
N GLY A 233 80.58 26.80 -40.06
CA GLY A 233 81.82 27.57 -39.96
C GLY A 233 83.08 26.69 -39.99
N GLU A 234 83.08 25.55 -39.30
CA GLU A 234 84.19 24.58 -39.33
C GLU A 234 84.36 23.98 -40.73
N ALA A 235 83.27 23.67 -41.43
CA ALA A 235 83.30 23.19 -42.82
C ALA A 235 83.87 24.26 -43.77
N GLU A 236 83.47 25.53 -43.61
CA GLU A 236 84.07 26.65 -44.35
C GLU A 236 85.57 26.80 -44.06
N TRP A 237 86.00 26.65 -42.81
CA TRP A 237 87.42 26.71 -42.47
C TRP A 237 88.21 25.52 -43.03
N LYS A 238 87.64 24.31 -43.01
CA LYS A 238 88.24 23.12 -43.63
C LYS A 238 88.41 23.30 -45.14
N THR A 239 87.39 23.83 -45.83
CA THR A 239 87.49 24.12 -47.27
C THR A 239 88.54 25.19 -47.57
N LYS A 240 88.57 26.28 -46.79
CA LYS A 240 89.65 27.30 -46.88
C LYS A 240 91.03 26.68 -46.65
N HIS A 241 91.17 25.80 -45.66
CA HIS A 241 92.42 25.11 -45.38
C HIS A 241 92.84 24.22 -46.56
N SER A 242 91.95 23.38 -47.09
CA SER A 242 92.25 22.53 -48.24
C SER A 242 92.66 23.34 -49.49
N ASN A 243 92.02 24.48 -49.75
CA ASN A 243 92.39 25.38 -50.85
C ASN A 243 93.77 26.01 -50.61
N LEU A 244 94.08 26.43 -49.38
CA LEU A 244 95.42 26.92 -49.03
C LEU A 244 96.49 25.83 -49.13
N GLU A 245 96.18 24.60 -48.74
CA GLU A 245 97.07 23.45 -48.91
C GLU A 245 97.32 23.17 -50.40
N GLU A 246 96.28 23.17 -51.23
CA GLU A 246 96.40 23.05 -52.70
C GLU A 246 97.29 24.17 -53.28
N GLN A 247 97.08 25.42 -52.86
CA GLN A 247 97.92 26.55 -53.25
C GLN A 247 99.37 26.38 -52.79
N HIS A 248 99.59 25.91 -51.57
CA HIS A 248 100.93 25.67 -51.04
C HIS A 248 101.63 24.55 -51.83
N VAL A 249 100.96 23.43 -52.11
CA VAL A 249 101.50 22.35 -52.93
C VAL A 249 101.82 22.84 -54.35
N ALA A 250 100.94 23.66 -54.95
CA ALA A 250 101.18 24.28 -56.25
C ALA A 250 102.43 25.19 -56.22
N LEU A 251 102.55 26.07 -55.22
CA LEU A 251 103.72 26.93 -55.04
C LEU A 251 105.01 26.13 -54.79
N GLN A 252 104.93 25.06 -53.99
CA GLN A 252 106.07 24.17 -53.75
C GLN A 252 106.52 23.48 -55.02
N SER A 253 105.58 23.02 -55.86
CA SER A 253 105.89 22.46 -57.18
C SER A 253 106.54 23.49 -58.11
N HIS A 254 106.06 24.74 -58.09
CA HIS A 254 106.68 25.83 -58.83
C HIS A 254 108.09 26.12 -58.35
N LEU A 255 108.33 26.17 -57.04
CA LEU A 255 109.68 26.33 -56.46
C LEU A 255 110.59 25.17 -56.84
N GLN A 256 110.13 23.92 -56.79
CA GLN A 256 110.89 22.76 -57.25
C GLN A 256 111.25 22.86 -58.73
N SER A 257 110.30 23.26 -59.59
CA SER A 257 110.56 23.48 -61.01
C SER A 257 111.55 24.62 -61.28
N ALA A 258 111.47 25.70 -60.49
CA ALA A 258 112.40 26.82 -60.58
C ALA A 258 113.80 26.43 -60.10
N ASN A 259 113.90 25.64 -59.02
CA ASN A 259 115.16 25.09 -58.54
C ASN A 259 115.78 24.11 -59.55
N ALA A 260 114.97 23.27 -60.19
CA ALA A 260 115.44 22.37 -61.25
C ALA A 260 116.01 23.16 -62.44
N ARG A 261 115.30 24.22 -62.89
CA ARG A 261 115.82 25.15 -63.91
C ARG A 261 117.08 25.87 -63.44
N GLN A 262 117.16 26.25 -62.17
CA GLN A 262 118.37 26.86 -61.63
C GLN A 262 119.54 25.87 -61.64
N SER A 263 119.33 24.60 -61.26
CA SER A 263 120.37 23.58 -61.35
C SER A 263 120.81 23.34 -62.78
N GLU A 264 119.88 23.22 -63.73
CA GLU A 264 120.16 23.11 -65.17
C GLU A 264 121.01 24.30 -65.64
N LEU A 265 120.61 25.54 -65.33
CA LEU A 265 121.37 26.74 -65.68
C LEU A 265 122.75 26.78 -65.00
N THR A 266 122.89 26.27 -63.77
CA THR A 266 124.20 26.19 -63.12
C THR A 266 125.10 25.12 -63.74
N GLU A 267 124.53 23.99 -64.18
CA GLU A 267 125.26 22.95 -64.92
C GLU A 267 125.67 23.44 -66.31
N GLU A 268 124.77 24.12 -67.03
CA GLU A 268 125.08 24.80 -68.30
C GLU A 268 126.20 25.82 -68.11
N ARG A 269 126.13 26.64 -67.04
CA ARG A 269 127.19 27.59 -66.70
C ARG A 269 128.51 26.89 -66.40
N ALA A 270 128.51 25.80 -65.64
CA ALA A 270 129.71 25.02 -65.33
C ALA A 270 130.31 24.37 -66.60
N SER A 271 129.46 23.83 -67.47
CA SER A 271 129.84 23.27 -68.76
C SER A 271 130.47 24.34 -69.66
N LEU A 272 129.82 25.50 -69.81
CA LEU A 272 130.37 26.64 -70.56
C LEU A 272 131.70 27.14 -69.95
N GLN A 273 131.80 27.17 -68.62
CA GLN A 273 133.04 27.54 -67.95
C GLN A 273 134.17 26.53 -68.23
N SER A 274 133.89 25.22 -68.19
CA SER A 274 134.85 24.19 -68.56
C SER A 274 135.27 24.28 -70.03
N GLN A 275 134.34 24.65 -70.92
CA GLN A 275 134.62 24.88 -72.34
C GLN A 275 135.51 26.11 -72.53
N VAL A 276 135.28 27.19 -71.76
CA VAL A 276 136.15 28.36 -71.73
C VAL A 276 137.54 28.00 -71.21
N GLU A 277 137.66 27.23 -70.14
CA GLU A 277 138.95 26.77 -69.59
C GLU A 277 139.69 25.87 -70.58
N PHE A 278 138.99 24.94 -71.23
CA PHE A 278 139.53 24.11 -72.31
C PHE A 278 140.04 24.99 -73.45
N ASN A 279 139.25 25.94 -73.94
CA ASN A 279 139.65 26.88 -74.99
C ASN A 279 140.85 27.74 -74.55
N GLN A 280 140.90 28.20 -73.30
CA GLN A 280 142.06 28.90 -72.74
C GLN A 280 143.31 28.02 -72.72
N SER A 281 143.18 26.75 -72.34
CA SER A 281 144.29 25.79 -72.35
C SER A 281 144.78 25.49 -73.77
N ALA A 282 143.86 25.34 -74.72
CA ALA A 282 144.16 25.17 -76.14
C ALA A 282 144.87 26.41 -76.70
N VAL A 283 144.43 27.62 -76.33
CA VAL A 283 145.14 28.87 -76.68
C VAL A 283 146.53 28.92 -76.07
N LYS A 284 146.71 28.55 -74.80
CA LYS A 284 148.04 28.45 -74.17
C LYS A 284 148.94 27.44 -74.88
N GLN A 285 148.41 26.27 -75.24
CA GLN A 285 149.15 25.26 -76.01
C GLN A 285 149.49 25.77 -77.41
N LEU A 286 148.58 26.48 -78.07
CA LEU A 286 148.84 27.10 -79.38
C LEU A 286 149.90 28.21 -79.26
N GLN A 287 149.87 29.02 -78.20
CA GLN A 287 150.92 30.00 -77.90
C GLN A 287 152.27 29.34 -77.63
N GLN A 288 152.29 28.24 -76.87
CA GLN A 288 153.51 27.47 -76.61
C GLN A 288 154.05 26.84 -77.90
N LYS A 289 153.20 26.23 -78.73
CA LYS A 289 153.56 25.73 -80.06
C LYS A 289 154.05 26.85 -80.97
N LEU A 290 153.48 28.06 -80.89
CA LEU A 290 153.98 29.23 -81.61
C LEU A 290 155.37 29.64 -81.12
N GLY A 291 155.63 29.54 -79.81
CA GLY A 291 156.96 29.76 -79.22
C GLY A 291 157.98 28.68 -79.63
N GLU A 292 157.57 27.42 -79.61
CA GLU A 292 158.37 26.27 -80.06
C GLU A 292 158.68 26.39 -81.56
N LEU A 293 157.70 26.68 -82.41
CA LEU A 293 157.89 26.94 -83.85
C LEU A 293 158.74 28.18 -84.11
N ALA A 294 158.60 29.25 -83.32
CA ALA A 294 159.49 30.41 -83.42
C ALA A 294 160.94 30.03 -83.04
N SER A 295 161.12 29.16 -82.05
CA SER A 295 162.43 28.65 -81.65
C SER A 295 163.02 27.65 -82.66
N GLU A 296 162.19 26.82 -83.30
CA GLU A 296 162.55 25.91 -84.39
C GLU A 296 162.89 26.64 -85.68
N VAL A 297 162.22 27.76 -85.98
CA VAL A 297 162.61 28.65 -87.09
C VAL A 297 163.97 29.30 -86.79
N SER A 298 164.23 29.70 -85.54
CA SER A 298 165.53 30.25 -85.15
C SER A 298 166.67 29.21 -85.10
N SER A 299 166.35 27.93 -84.88
CA SER A 299 167.32 26.82 -84.91
C SER A 299 167.50 26.26 -86.33
N GLY A 300 166.45 26.31 -87.15
CA GLY A 300 166.45 26.02 -88.59
C GLY A 300 167.32 27.00 -89.39
N ASP A 301 167.28 28.30 -89.07
CA ASP A 301 168.16 29.30 -89.69
C ASP A 301 169.65 29.06 -89.36
N ARG A 302 169.97 28.41 -88.24
CA ARG A 302 171.35 27.99 -87.90
C ARG A 302 171.74 26.65 -88.55
N MET A 303 170.79 25.75 -88.76
CA MET A 303 171.00 24.45 -89.43
C MET A 303 171.17 24.59 -90.95
N VAL A 304 170.51 25.56 -91.60
CA VAL A 304 170.68 25.84 -93.04
C VAL A 304 172.08 26.40 -93.36
N HIS A 305 172.74 27.06 -92.41
CA HIS A 305 174.14 27.51 -92.56
C HIS A 305 175.17 26.38 -92.37
N ASN A 306 174.87 25.38 -91.53
CA ASN A 306 175.76 24.23 -91.28
C ASN A 306 175.55 23.05 -92.27
N LEU A 307 174.33 22.86 -92.79
CA LEU A 307 174.00 21.84 -93.79
C LEU A 307 174.52 22.16 -95.21
N GLN A 308 175.05 23.36 -95.46
CA GLN A 308 175.88 23.65 -96.63
C GLN A 308 177.29 22.99 -96.58
N GLY A 309 177.74 22.50 -95.41
CA GLY A 309 179.05 21.86 -95.21
C GLY A 309 179.05 20.33 -95.23
N GLU A 310 178.00 19.67 -94.72
CA GLU A 310 178.05 18.24 -94.37
C GLU A 310 177.45 17.28 -95.43
N LEU A 311 176.81 17.81 -96.48
CA LEU A 311 176.25 17.00 -97.58
C LEU A 311 177.32 16.34 -98.49
N ARG A 312 178.62 16.61 -98.29
CA ARG A 312 179.69 15.93 -99.04
C ARG A 312 180.23 14.64 -98.40
N ALA A 313 179.92 14.30 -97.15
CA ALA A 313 180.64 13.24 -96.43
C ALA A 313 179.84 11.96 -96.09
N ALA A 314 178.50 12.00 -95.96
CA ALA A 314 177.70 10.90 -95.43
C ALA A 314 177.15 9.92 -96.50
N LEU A 315 177.94 9.61 -97.53
CA LEU A 315 177.59 8.60 -98.55
C LEU A 315 178.41 7.30 -98.42
N ARG A 316 178.84 6.90 -97.20
CA ARG A 316 179.52 5.60 -97.01
C ARG A 316 179.25 4.87 -95.68
N ARG A 317 178.05 4.28 -95.60
CA ARG A 317 177.76 2.98 -94.96
C ARG A 317 177.61 2.98 -93.42
N ALA A 318 176.44 2.71 -92.87
CA ALA A 318 175.54 1.58 -93.14
C ALA A 318 176.29 0.24 -93.09
N GLU A 319 176.37 -0.37 -91.90
CA GLU A 319 176.14 -1.80 -91.59
C GLU A 319 176.59 -2.15 -90.15
N ALA A 320 175.85 -3.10 -89.53
CA ALA A 320 176.06 -3.85 -88.25
C ALA A 320 175.00 -3.55 -87.15
N SER A 321 173.79 -4.15 -87.17
CA SER A 321 173.40 -5.47 -86.59
C SER A 321 173.62 -5.58 -85.06
N GLU A 322 172.56 -5.62 -84.24
CA GLU A 322 171.88 -6.85 -83.76
C GLU A 322 172.59 -7.57 -82.58
N LYS A 323 171.92 -7.68 -81.40
CA LYS A 323 171.85 -8.89 -80.54
C LYS A 323 171.07 -8.71 -79.21
N THR A 324 170.07 -9.61 -79.02
CA THR A 324 169.62 -10.35 -77.79
C THR A 324 168.81 -9.65 -76.67
N GLN A 325 167.60 -10.05 -76.19
CA GLN A 325 166.90 -11.36 -75.88
C GLN A 325 166.99 -11.72 -74.35
N ARG A 326 165.93 -11.50 -73.51
CA ARG A 326 164.84 -12.38 -72.97
C ARG A 326 165.18 -13.36 -71.81
N ASP A 327 164.20 -13.54 -70.89
CA ASP A 327 163.91 -14.64 -69.91
C ASP A 327 164.29 -14.39 -68.42
N LEU A 328 163.52 -14.61 -67.31
CA LEU A 328 162.38 -15.48 -66.88
C LEU A 328 161.76 -14.98 -65.53
N GLN A 329 160.45 -15.20 -65.26
CA GLN A 329 159.87 -15.67 -63.97
C GLN A 329 158.32 -15.72 -64.01
N ALA A 330 157.77 -16.93 -64.24
CA ALA A 330 156.34 -17.20 -64.44
C ALA A 330 155.78 -18.31 -63.51
N GLU A 331 156.38 -18.57 -62.33
CA GLU A 331 156.06 -19.80 -61.55
C GLU A 331 155.42 -19.55 -60.15
N GLY A 332 155.04 -18.33 -59.78
CA GLY A 332 154.55 -18.02 -58.43
C GLY A 332 153.03 -18.15 -58.14
N THR A 333 152.16 -18.34 -59.14
CA THR A 333 150.72 -18.03 -58.99
C THR A 333 149.77 -19.21 -58.79
N ARG A 334 150.21 -20.47 -58.75
CA ARG A 334 149.29 -21.64 -58.81
C ARG A 334 149.01 -22.39 -57.50
N LEU A 335 149.50 -21.92 -56.35
CA LEU A 335 149.30 -22.56 -55.03
C LEU A 335 148.27 -21.84 -54.12
N MET A 336 147.75 -20.65 -54.47
CA MET A 336 146.80 -19.91 -53.63
C MET A 336 145.31 -20.19 -53.90
N GLN A 337 144.95 -20.92 -54.97
CA GLN A 337 143.54 -21.06 -55.41
C GLN A 337 142.75 -22.21 -54.77
N SER A 338 143.36 -23.19 -54.09
CA SER A 338 142.62 -24.33 -53.51
C SER A 338 142.18 -24.15 -52.05
N LEU A 339 142.47 -23.01 -51.42
CA LEU A 339 142.06 -22.68 -50.04
C LEU A 339 140.84 -21.72 -49.97
N GLU A 340 140.37 -21.19 -51.10
CA GLU A 340 139.27 -20.20 -51.17
C GLU A 340 137.87 -20.83 -51.34
N GLU A 341 137.73 -22.13 -51.62
CA GLU A 341 136.42 -22.76 -51.94
C GLU A 341 135.60 -23.29 -50.74
N MET A 342 136.19 -23.49 -49.54
CA MET A 342 135.48 -24.07 -48.38
C MET A 342 134.82 -23.06 -47.43
N ARG A 343 135.17 -21.76 -47.55
CA ARG A 343 134.59 -20.68 -46.72
C ARG A 343 133.14 -20.32 -47.06
N PRO A 344 132.67 -20.26 -48.32
CA PRO A 344 131.29 -19.87 -48.62
C PRO A 344 130.24 -20.85 -48.09
N LYS A 345 130.51 -22.16 -48.08
CA LYS A 345 129.57 -23.17 -47.55
C LYS A 345 129.33 -23.06 -46.04
N ILE A 346 130.33 -22.65 -45.26
CA ILE A 346 130.16 -22.42 -43.83
C ILE A 346 129.27 -21.19 -43.61
N VAL A 347 129.48 -20.13 -44.41
CA VAL A 347 128.67 -18.90 -44.35
C VAL A 347 127.22 -19.18 -44.70
N GLU A 348 126.95 -19.95 -45.76
CA GLU A 348 125.60 -20.37 -46.16
C GLU A 348 124.90 -21.20 -45.08
N LEU A 349 125.58 -22.17 -44.47
CA LEU A 349 125.01 -22.97 -43.38
C LEU A 349 124.74 -22.13 -42.12
N THR A 350 125.56 -21.13 -41.81
CA THR A 350 125.25 -20.17 -40.73
C THR A 350 124.09 -19.25 -41.09
N ALA A 351 123.94 -18.83 -42.35
CA ALA A 351 122.81 -18.01 -42.79
C ALA A 351 121.49 -18.77 -42.65
N VAL A 352 121.42 -20.02 -43.14
CA VAL A 352 120.23 -20.87 -42.97
C VAL A 352 119.94 -21.15 -41.49
N LYS A 353 120.97 -21.30 -40.64
CA LYS A 353 120.77 -21.44 -39.19
C LYS A 353 120.15 -20.19 -38.56
N VAL A 354 120.59 -19.00 -38.96
CA VAL A 354 120.00 -17.73 -38.47
C VAL A 354 118.57 -17.58 -38.97
N GLU A 355 118.29 -17.87 -40.23
CA GLU A 355 116.93 -17.85 -40.79
C GLU A 355 115.99 -18.82 -40.05
N LEU A 356 116.46 -20.04 -39.74
CA LEU A 356 115.68 -21.00 -38.96
C LEU A 356 115.46 -20.54 -37.51
N MET A 357 116.45 -19.88 -36.89
CA MET A 357 116.28 -19.27 -35.56
C MET A 357 115.24 -18.15 -35.60
N GLU A 358 115.30 -17.25 -36.58
CA GLU A 358 114.29 -16.19 -36.75
C GLU A 358 112.89 -16.76 -36.99
N GLN A 359 112.78 -17.88 -37.72
CA GLN A 359 111.51 -18.59 -37.91
C GLN A 359 111.00 -19.20 -36.60
N ILE A 360 111.88 -19.77 -35.77
CA ILE A 360 111.52 -20.28 -34.45
C ILE A 360 111.05 -19.14 -33.55
N GLU A 361 111.76 -18.02 -33.50
CA GLU A 361 111.37 -16.84 -32.72
C GLU A 361 110.03 -16.26 -33.17
N LYS A 362 109.76 -16.22 -34.48
CA LYS A 362 108.44 -15.83 -35.02
C LYS A 362 107.34 -16.80 -34.60
N LEU A 363 107.58 -18.10 -34.67
CA LEU A 363 106.60 -19.11 -34.25
C LEU A 363 106.35 -19.08 -32.73
N GLU A 364 107.38 -18.81 -31.91
CA GLU A 364 107.23 -18.62 -30.47
C GLU A 364 106.47 -17.33 -30.15
N HIS A 365 106.74 -16.24 -30.86
CA HIS A 365 105.97 -15.00 -30.74
C HIS A 365 104.49 -15.22 -31.12
N ASP A 366 104.22 -15.89 -32.23
CA ASP A 366 102.87 -16.23 -32.66
C ASP A 366 102.16 -17.18 -31.69
N LYS A 367 102.89 -18.11 -31.06
CA LYS A 367 102.33 -18.98 -30.02
C LYS A 367 101.94 -18.15 -28.79
N THR A 368 102.84 -17.31 -28.29
CA THR A 368 102.54 -16.46 -27.12
C THR A 368 101.44 -15.45 -27.38
N SER A 369 101.32 -14.92 -28.61
CA SER A 369 100.22 -14.03 -29.00
C SER A 369 98.87 -14.76 -29.06
N ARG A 370 98.85 -16.00 -29.58
CA ARG A 370 97.67 -16.88 -29.54
C ARG A 370 97.29 -17.25 -28.11
N ASP A 371 98.24 -17.60 -27.25
CA ASP A 371 97.97 -17.95 -25.85
C ASP A 371 97.36 -16.76 -25.08
N ARG A 372 97.83 -15.53 -25.33
CA ARG A 372 97.21 -14.31 -24.79
C ARG A 372 95.79 -14.09 -25.31
N LEU A 373 95.58 -14.31 -26.62
CA LEU A 373 94.27 -14.17 -27.22
C LEU A 373 93.29 -15.22 -26.67
N ILE A 374 93.74 -16.47 -26.47
CA ILE A 374 92.94 -17.53 -25.84
C ILE A 374 92.58 -17.13 -24.41
N SER A 375 93.53 -16.69 -23.59
CA SER A 375 93.26 -16.24 -22.22
C SER A 375 92.28 -15.07 -22.17
N ASN A 376 92.43 -14.09 -23.06
CA ASN A 376 91.47 -12.98 -23.17
C ASN A 376 90.08 -13.49 -23.57
N LEU A 377 89.98 -14.43 -24.52
CA LEU A 377 88.71 -15.02 -24.92
C LEU A 377 88.06 -15.80 -23.78
N GLU A 378 88.82 -16.59 -23.02
CA GLU A 378 88.34 -17.31 -21.83
C GLU A 378 87.74 -16.35 -20.79
N ILE A 379 88.41 -15.22 -20.52
CA ILE A 379 87.90 -14.16 -19.63
C ILE A 379 86.60 -13.56 -20.20
N THR A 380 86.56 -13.22 -21.49
CA THR A 380 85.33 -12.66 -22.08
C THR A 380 84.16 -13.65 -22.07
N VAL A 381 84.43 -14.96 -22.22
CA VAL A 381 83.42 -16.01 -22.12
C VAL A 381 82.94 -16.15 -20.67
N SER A 382 83.84 -16.16 -19.68
CA SER A 382 83.43 -16.23 -18.27
C SER A 382 82.58 -15.02 -17.88
N GLU A 383 83.00 -13.81 -18.24
CA GLU A 383 82.21 -12.61 -17.98
C GLU A 383 80.86 -12.61 -18.73
N ALA A 384 80.80 -13.16 -19.95
CA ALA A 384 79.53 -13.31 -20.66
C ALA A 384 78.58 -14.28 -19.93
N THR A 385 79.10 -15.43 -19.46
CA THR A 385 78.29 -16.38 -18.69
C THR A 385 77.82 -15.82 -17.34
N GLU A 386 78.63 -15.00 -16.67
CA GLU A 386 78.23 -14.31 -15.45
C GLU A 386 77.13 -13.27 -15.74
N ARG A 387 77.29 -12.47 -16.80
CA ARG A 387 76.26 -11.51 -17.24
C ARG A 387 74.94 -12.20 -17.62
N GLU A 388 75.01 -13.36 -18.27
CA GLU A 388 73.83 -14.18 -18.59
C GLU A 388 73.16 -14.74 -17.33
N ALA A 389 73.95 -15.21 -16.35
CA ALA A 389 73.43 -15.69 -15.07
C ALA A 389 72.74 -14.56 -14.28
N GLU A 390 73.37 -13.39 -14.19
CA GLU A 390 72.78 -12.20 -13.56
C GLU A 390 71.51 -11.74 -14.27
N ALA A 391 71.51 -11.73 -15.61
CA ALA A 391 70.31 -11.40 -16.39
C ALA A 391 69.18 -12.40 -16.15
N ALA A 392 69.49 -13.70 -16.07
CA ALA A 392 68.53 -14.74 -15.75
C ALA A 392 67.97 -14.61 -14.33
N GLU A 393 68.78 -14.25 -13.34
CA GLU A 393 68.31 -13.96 -11.98
C GLU A 393 67.40 -12.74 -11.93
N ARG A 394 67.80 -11.63 -12.56
CA ARG A 394 66.95 -10.42 -12.67
C ARG A 394 65.62 -10.75 -13.35
N GLN A 395 65.62 -11.59 -14.38
CA GLN A 395 64.39 -12.01 -15.05
C GLN A 395 63.50 -12.84 -14.14
N ARG A 396 64.07 -13.81 -13.38
CA ARG A 396 63.32 -14.58 -12.37
C ARG A 396 62.73 -13.68 -11.28
N GLU A 397 63.47 -12.69 -10.80
CA GLU A 397 62.96 -11.74 -9.80
C GLU A 397 61.79 -10.92 -10.34
N VAL A 398 61.88 -10.45 -11.59
CA VAL A 398 60.81 -9.72 -12.26
C VAL A 398 59.57 -10.61 -12.43
N ASP A 399 59.74 -11.88 -12.82
CA ASP A 399 58.63 -12.81 -12.99
C ASP A 399 57.97 -13.14 -11.64
N VAL A 400 58.74 -13.33 -10.56
CA VAL A 400 58.19 -13.49 -9.21
C VAL A 400 57.43 -12.24 -8.75
N ARG A 401 57.90 -11.03 -9.07
CA ARG A 401 57.17 -9.79 -8.78
C ARG A 401 55.85 -9.72 -9.56
N ARG A 402 55.88 -10.03 -10.86
CA ARG A 402 54.68 -10.11 -11.70
C ARG A 402 53.68 -11.15 -11.17
N ASP A 403 54.14 -12.31 -10.73
CA ASP A 403 53.27 -13.34 -10.17
C ASP A 403 52.62 -12.87 -8.85
N LYS A 404 53.36 -12.18 -7.99
CA LYS A 404 52.82 -11.57 -6.77
C LYS A 404 51.78 -10.49 -7.09
N GLU A 405 52.05 -9.63 -8.05
CA GLU A 405 51.11 -8.59 -8.50
C GLU A 405 49.85 -9.19 -9.15
N THR A 406 49.99 -10.23 -9.99
CA THR A 406 48.83 -10.91 -10.55
C THR A 406 48.02 -11.64 -9.49
N HIS A 407 48.65 -12.19 -8.46
CA HIS A 407 47.94 -12.81 -7.33
C HIS A 407 47.21 -11.76 -6.48
N SER A 408 47.84 -10.63 -6.16
CA SER A 408 47.18 -9.55 -5.41
C SER A 408 46.02 -8.94 -6.19
N LEU A 409 46.16 -8.73 -7.50
CA LEU A 409 45.07 -8.27 -8.37
C LEU A 409 43.93 -9.29 -8.46
N ARG A 410 44.23 -10.60 -8.55
CA ARG A 410 43.19 -11.63 -8.50
C ARG A 410 42.46 -11.63 -7.17
N GLN A 411 43.17 -11.42 -6.07
CA GLN A 411 42.57 -11.33 -4.73
C GLN A 411 41.66 -10.11 -4.61
N THR A 412 42.10 -8.92 -5.06
CA THR A 412 41.25 -7.71 -5.03
C THR A 412 40.03 -7.85 -5.93
N ILE A 413 40.16 -8.47 -7.12
CA ILE A 413 39.01 -8.78 -7.98
C ILE A 413 38.04 -9.72 -7.26
N ALA A 414 38.53 -10.76 -6.57
CA ALA A 414 37.67 -11.68 -5.82
C ALA A 414 37.00 -11.02 -4.59
N ASP A 415 37.68 -10.09 -3.91
CA ASP A 415 37.10 -9.27 -2.84
C ASP A 415 36.01 -8.33 -3.39
N LEU A 416 36.27 -7.66 -4.52
CA LEU A 416 35.30 -6.80 -5.18
C LEU A 416 34.07 -7.59 -5.65
N GLN A 417 34.25 -8.75 -6.27
CA GLN A 417 33.16 -9.64 -6.67
C GLN A 417 32.30 -10.07 -5.47
N ARG A 418 32.93 -10.40 -4.33
CA ARG A 418 32.21 -10.68 -3.08
C ARG A 418 31.44 -9.46 -2.58
N GLY A 419 32.04 -8.27 -2.62
CA GLY A 419 31.38 -7.02 -2.26
C GLY A 419 30.16 -6.73 -3.13
N TYR A 420 30.27 -6.90 -4.45
CA TYR A 420 29.14 -6.75 -5.38
C TYR A 420 28.02 -7.75 -5.09
N ALA A 421 28.34 -9.03 -4.82
CA ALA A 421 27.35 -10.04 -4.49
C ALA A 421 26.60 -9.73 -3.19
N LEU A 422 27.29 -9.19 -2.18
CA LEU A 422 26.67 -8.76 -0.93
C LEU A 422 25.73 -7.57 -1.15
N LEU A 423 26.19 -6.54 -1.86
CA LEU A 423 25.35 -5.38 -2.21
C LEU A 423 24.12 -5.78 -3.04
N GLU A 424 24.26 -6.73 -3.96
CA GLU A 424 23.13 -7.25 -4.73
C GLU A 424 22.12 -7.98 -3.83
N SER A 425 22.60 -8.77 -2.86
CA SER A 425 21.73 -9.45 -1.89
C SER A 425 21.01 -8.48 -0.95
N GLU A 426 21.68 -7.40 -0.52
CA GLU A 426 21.08 -6.33 0.30
C GLU A 426 20.04 -5.54 -0.50
N LEU A 427 20.32 -5.26 -1.78
CA LEU A 427 19.36 -4.64 -2.68
C LEU A 427 18.12 -5.51 -2.88
N GLN A 428 18.29 -6.81 -3.13
CA GLN A 428 17.17 -7.75 -3.25
C GLN A 428 16.36 -7.85 -1.94
N SER A 429 17.03 -7.86 -0.79
CA SER A 429 16.39 -7.87 0.53
C SER A 429 15.58 -6.59 0.78
N SER A 430 16.14 -5.41 0.47
CA SER A 430 15.43 -4.13 0.62
C SER A 430 14.24 -4.02 -0.34
N GLN A 431 14.37 -4.50 -1.58
CA GLN A 431 13.26 -4.58 -2.53
C GLN A 431 12.13 -5.50 -2.03
N ALA A 432 12.47 -6.66 -1.46
CA ALA A 432 11.48 -7.55 -0.86
C ALA A 432 10.77 -6.89 0.34
N ALA A 433 11.52 -6.19 1.20
CA ALA A 433 10.95 -5.44 2.31
C ALA A 433 9.97 -4.35 1.83
N VAL A 434 10.33 -3.57 0.80
CA VAL A 434 9.43 -2.58 0.20
C VAL A 434 8.15 -3.22 -0.35
N GLN A 435 8.25 -4.36 -1.05
CA GLN A 435 7.06 -5.08 -1.53
C GLN A 435 6.15 -5.54 -0.39
N THR A 436 6.72 -5.99 0.74
CA THR A 436 5.93 -6.36 1.92
C THR A 436 5.23 -5.15 2.54
N LEU A 437 5.91 -4.02 2.68
CA LEU A 437 5.32 -2.77 3.19
C LEU A 437 4.24 -2.22 2.25
N GLU A 438 4.42 -2.32 0.94
CA GLU A 438 3.39 -1.96 -0.03
C GLU A 438 2.16 -2.86 0.10
N ALA A 439 2.36 -4.17 0.25
CA ALA A 439 1.27 -5.11 0.49
C ALA A 439 0.53 -4.79 1.80
N GLU A 440 1.24 -4.49 2.89
CA GLU A 440 0.64 -4.05 4.15
C GLU A 440 -0.12 -2.74 4.01
N ARG A 441 0.44 -1.75 3.32
CA ARG A 441 -0.25 -0.49 3.01
C ARG A 441 -1.54 -0.71 2.24
N THR A 442 -1.57 -1.64 1.27
CA THR A 442 -2.81 -1.98 0.56
C THR A 442 -3.83 -2.66 1.48
N ARG A 443 -3.39 -3.53 2.40
CA ARG A 443 -4.27 -4.16 3.40
C ARG A 443 -4.87 -3.15 4.35
N MET A 444 -4.07 -2.20 4.85
CA MET A 444 -4.54 -1.12 5.73
C MET A 444 -5.57 -0.24 5.02
N ARG A 445 -5.30 0.18 3.78
CA ARG A 445 -6.29 0.93 2.98
C ARG A 445 -7.59 0.17 2.77
N GLN A 446 -7.53 -1.14 2.52
CA GLN A 446 -8.74 -1.96 2.40
C GLN A 446 -9.51 -2.04 3.73
N ALA A 447 -8.82 -2.13 4.87
CA ALA A 447 -9.45 -2.12 6.19
C ALA A 447 -10.10 -0.75 6.48
N GLU A 448 -9.43 0.35 6.17
CA GLU A 448 -9.98 1.71 6.28
C GLU A 448 -11.24 1.89 5.42
N ILE A 449 -11.22 1.44 4.16
CA ILE A 449 -12.41 1.48 3.28
C ILE A 449 -13.56 0.69 3.92
N ARG A 450 -13.31 -0.51 4.44
CA ARG A 450 -14.34 -1.30 5.13
C ARG A 450 -14.89 -0.60 6.38
N GLN A 451 -14.02 0.07 7.15
CA GLN A 451 -14.46 0.85 8.32
C GLN A 451 -15.32 2.04 7.91
N ILE A 452 -14.95 2.74 6.83
CA ILE A 452 -15.75 3.84 6.27
C ILE A 452 -17.12 3.31 5.80
N ASP A 453 -17.14 2.16 5.11
CA ASP A 453 -18.39 1.53 4.66
C ASP A 453 -19.29 1.16 5.84
N LEU A 454 -18.72 0.57 6.91
CA LEU A 454 -19.46 0.27 8.15
C LEU A 454 -19.97 1.54 8.84
N GLY A 455 -19.17 2.60 8.87
CA GLY A 455 -19.59 3.91 9.39
C GLY A 455 -20.75 4.49 8.58
N ASN A 456 -20.71 4.38 7.25
CA ASN A 456 -21.78 4.82 6.37
C ASN A 456 -23.07 4.00 6.57
N THR A 457 -22.97 2.68 6.77
CA THR A 457 -24.15 1.85 7.06
C THR A 457 -24.79 2.21 8.40
N LEU A 458 -23.98 2.39 9.45
CA LEU A 458 -24.48 2.79 10.77
C LEU A 458 -25.09 4.20 10.73
N ALA A 459 -24.49 5.12 9.99
CA ALA A 459 -25.05 6.46 9.80
C ALA A 459 -26.38 6.42 9.04
N ALA A 460 -26.51 5.55 8.03
CA ALA A 460 -27.76 5.37 7.31
C ALA A 460 -28.85 4.74 8.21
N GLU A 461 -28.49 3.78 9.06
CA GLU A 461 -29.39 3.21 10.06
C GLU A 461 -29.82 4.26 11.10
N SER A 462 -28.88 5.07 11.63
CA SER A 462 -29.20 6.17 12.55
C SER A 462 -30.21 7.15 11.93
N ARG A 463 -29.98 7.56 10.67
CA ARG A 463 -30.92 8.44 9.96
C ARG A 463 -32.29 7.81 9.80
N ARG A 464 -32.38 6.50 9.51
CA ARG A 464 -33.67 5.79 9.44
C ARG A 464 -34.40 5.82 10.77
N TRP A 465 -33.71 5.54 11.87
CA TRP A 465 -34.31 5.61 13.21
C TRP A 465 -34.73 7.04 13.58
N GLU A 466 -33.95 8.06 13.20
CA GLU A 466 -34.32 9.46 13.38
C GLU A 466 -35.58 9.83 12.58
N GLU A 467 -35.68 9.37 11.33
CA GLU A 467 -36.87 9.55 10.48
C GLU A 467 -38.10 8.84 11.07
N GLU A 468 -37.95 7.61 11.57
CA GLU A 468 -39.04 6.87 12.24
C GLU A 468 -39.50 7.57 13.53
N ILE A 469 -38.58 8.06 14.35
CA ILE A 469 -38.92 8.83 15.55
C ILE A 469 -39.66 10.12 15.15
N ALA A 470 -39.19 10.83 14.13
CA ALA A 470 -39.85 12.04 13.65
C ALA A 470 -41.26 11.76 13.12
N GLN A 471 -41.44 10.64 12.40
CA GLN A 471 -42.76 10.16 11.95
C GLN A 471 -43.68 9.89 13.14
N LEU A 472 -43.26 9.07 14.11
CA LEU A 472 -44.04 8.76 15.31
C LEU A 472 -44.37 10.01 16.14
N GLN A 473 -43.45 10.97 16.24
CA GLN A 473 -43.71 12.26 16.89
C GLN A 473 -44.79 13.07 16.15
N SER A 474 -44.75 13.08 14.81
CA SER A 474 -45.75 13.76 13.98
C SER A 474 -47.13 13.10 14.10
N GLU A 475 -47.18 11.77 14.16
CA GLU A 475 -48.39 10.98 14.38
C GLU A 475 -48.98 11.28 15.76
N LEU A 476 -48.18 11.26 16.82
CA LEU A 476 -48.61 11.64 18.17
C LEU A 476 -49.13 13.09 18.23
N ALA A 477 -48.47 14.02 17.54
CA ALA A 477 -48.93 15.40 17.45
C ALA A 477 -50.25 15.53 16.67
N SER A 478 -50.48 14.67 15.67
CA SER A 478 -51.76 14.61 14.95
C SER A 478 -52.87 14.03 15.83
N LEU A 479 -52.60 12.93 16.56
CA LEU A 479 -53.54 12.32 17.49
C LEU A 479 -53.94 13.29 18.60
N ARG A 480 -52.97 14.01 19.18
CA ARG A 480 -53.26 15.07 20.18
C ARG A 480 -54.13 16.18 19.63
N ARG A 481 -53.95 16.58 18.36
CA ARG A 481 -54.83 17.56 17.70
C ARG A 481 -56.24 17.00 17.53
N THR A 482 -56.38 15.76 17.06
CA THR A 482 -57.70 15.12 16.94
C THR A 482 -58.39 14.95 18.29
N GLU A 483 -57.67 14.60 19.36
CA GLU A 483 -58.23 14.56 20.72
C GLU A 483 -58.67 15.93 21.20
N ALA A 484 -57.90 16.99 20.92
CA ALA A 484 -58.26 18.35 21.28
C ALA A 484 -59.52 18.81 20.53
N GLU A 485 -59.62 18.52 19.23
CA GLU A 485 -60.82 18.76 18.41
C GLU A 485 -62.03 18.00 18.97
N GLN A 486 -61.88 16.72 19.32
CA GLN A 486 -62.94 15.93 19.95
C GLN A 486 -63.36 16.51 21.31
N ARG A 487 -62.42 16.93 22.15
CA ARG A 487 -62.74 17.60 23.43
C ARG A 487 -63.48 18.92 23.20
N ASN A 488 -63.07 19.71 22.21
CA ASN A 488 -63.76 20.95 21.84
C ASN A 488 -65.19 20.68 21.34
N LEU A 489 -65.39 19.64 20.53
CA LEU A 489 -66.72 19.22 20.08
C LEU A 489 -67.59 18.76 21.25
N ILE A 490 -67.06 17.96 22.17
CA ILE A 490 -67.79 17.55 23.38
C ILE A 490 -68.14 18.78 24.23
N SER A 491 -67.21 19.72 24.41
CA SER A 491 -67.46 20.97 25.13
C SER A 491 -68.53 21.81 24.42
N HIS A 492 -68.51 21.87 23.09
CA HIS A 492 -69.51 22.57 22.30
C HIS A 492 -70.89 21.94 22.47
N TYR A 493 -71.01 20.61 22.31
CA TYR A 493 -72.28 19.90 22.50
C TYR A 493 -72.76 19.98 23.95
N SER A 494 -71.86 19.95 24.93
CA SER A 494 -72.23 20.14 26.35
C SER A 494 -72.78 21.56 26.57
N GLY A 495 -72.14 22.58 26.00
CA GLY A 495 -72.64 23.95 26.05
C GLY A 495 -73.96 24.15 25.31
N GLU A 496 -74.19 23.46 24.19
CA GLU A 496 -75.50 23.43 23.52
C GLU A 496 -76.56 22.73 24.37
N ILE A 497 -76.23 21.62 25.03
CA ILE A 497 -77.13 20.93 25.96
C ILE A 497 -77.48 21.85 27.13
N GLU A 498 -76.49 22.52 27.73
CA GLU A 498 -76.72 23.50 28.80
C GLU A 498 -77.60 24.68 28.33
N ALA A 499 -77.34 25.21 27.13
CA ALA A 499 -78.17 26.27 26.54
C ALA A 499 -79.60 25.78 26.29
N LEU A 500 -79.78 24.59 25.70
CA LEU A 500 -81.09 23.96 25.49
C LEU A 500 -81.81 23.65 26.80
N GLN A 501 -81.08 23.24 27.85
CA GLN A 501 -81.64 23.07 29.19
C GLN A 501 -82.11 24.40 29.76
N SER A 502 -81.33 25.47 29.63
CA SER A 502 -81.74 26.81 30.07
C SER A 502 -82.92 27.36 29.26
N ASP A 503 -82.98 27.07 27.96
CA ASP A 503 -84.12 27.42 27.10
C ASP A 503 -85.35 26.59 27.47
N LEU A 504 -85.19 25.31 27.80
CA LEU A 504 -86.26 24.46 28.31
C LEU A 504 -86.75 24.95 29.66
N GLU A 505 -85.86 25.32 30.59
CA GLU A 505 -86.23 25.93 31.87
C GLU A 505 -86.96 27.26 31.65
N ALA A 506 -86.47 28.13 30.77
CA ALA A 506 -87.15 29.38 30.42
C ALA A 506 -88.52 29.11 29.76
N LYS A 507 -88.63 28.10 28.90
CA LYS A 507 -89.89 27.68 28.29
C LYS A 507 -90.81 26.99 29.29
N GLU A 508 -90.29 26.29 30.27
CA GLU A 508 -91.04 25.67 31.36
C GLU A 508 -91.53 26.74 32.32
N GLU A 509 -90.75 27.80 32.58
CA GLU A 509 -91.20 29.02 33.27
C GLU A 509 -92.27 29.76 32.46
N GLU A 510 -92.13 29.91 31.13
CA GLU A 510 -93.18 30.43 30.24
C GLU A 510 -94.40 29.50 30.22
N LEU A 511 -94.23 28.19 30.31
CA LEU A 511 -95.30 27.19 30.39
C LEU A 511 -95.98 27.23 31.75
N GLU A 512 -95.27 27.42 32.86
CA GLU A 512 -95.86 27.67 34.18
C GLU A 512 -96.57 29.03 34.21
N HIS A 513 -96.11 30.00 33.42
CA HIS A 513 -96.76 31.30 33.23
C HIS A 513 -98.01 31.19 32.37
N THR A 514 -98.01 30.33 31.34
CA THR A 514 -99.16 30.07 30.46
C THR A 514 -100.12 29.01 31.02
N GLN A 515 -99.69 28.14 31.92
CA GLN A 515 -100.54 27.20 32.67
C GLN A 515 -101.34 27.93 33.76
N LYS A 516 -100.97 29.18 34.08
CA LYS A 516 -101.76 30.12 34.89
C LYS A 516 -102.73 30.99 34.07
N THR A 517 -102.86 30.79 32.76
CA THR A 517 -103.84 31.49 31.90
C THR A 517 -104.59 30.49 31.01
N PRO A 518 -105.94 30.53 30.92
CA PRO A 518 -106.67 29.55 30.12
C PRO A 518 -106.61 29.88 28.62
N VAL A 519 -106.18 28.87 27.84
CA VAL A 519 -106.60 28.44 26.48
C VAL A 519 -107.01 29.52 25.47
N THR A 520 -106.34 29.53 24.31
CA THR A 520 -107.03 29.69 23.00
C THR A 520 -106.29 28.93 21.90
N GLU A 521 -106.98 27.93 21.35
CA GLU A 521 -106.81 27.41 20.00
C GLU A 521 -107.01 28.55 18.99
N ASP A 522 -106.15 28.66 17.97
CA ASP A 522 -106.55 28.49 16.56
C ASP A 522 -105.55 29.09 15.55
N THR A 523 -105.29 28.27 14.53
CA THR A 523 -104.95 28.63 13.13
C THR A 523 -103.56 29.25 12.82
N THR A 524 -102.78 28.58 11.97
CA THR A 524 -102.70 28.89 10.52
C THR A 524 -101.59 28.09 9.78
N CYS A 525 -102.01 27.31 8.80
CA CYS A 525 -101.17 26.61 7.81
C CYS A 525 -100.54 27.56 6.77
N SER A 526 -99.60 28.43 7.17
CA SER A 526 -98.87 29.28 6.20
C SER A 526 -97.35 29.31 6.40
N LEU A 527 -96.82 28.92 7.57
CA LEU A 527 -95.40 29.00 7.88
C LEU A 527 -94.60 27.78 7.43
N ASP A 528 -95.21 26.59 7.39
CA ASP A 528 -94.51 25.36 6.96
C ASP A 528 -94.09 25.41 5.49
N HIS A 529 -94.83 26.10 4.62
CA HIS A 529 -94.45 26.17 3.20
C HIS A 529 -93.35 27.21 2.94
N GLU A 530 -93.34 28.33 3.67
CA GLU A 530 -92.24 29.29 3.64
C GLU A 530 -90.99 28.75 4.32
N MET A 531 -91.10 27.98 5.42
CA MET A 531 -89.96 27.27 6.02
C MET A 531 -89.40 26.18 5.10
N LEU A 532 -90.25 25.41 4.41
CA LEU A 532 -89.78 24.43 3.44
C LEU A 532 -89.15 25.08 2.20
N ASN A 533 -89.61 26.26 1.77
CA ASN A 533 -89.00 27.01 0.68
C ASN A 533 -87.71 27.74 1.10
N ALA A 534 -87.64 28.24 2.34
CA ALA A 534 -86.42 28.80 2.92
C ALA A 534 -85.36 27.70 3.13
N SER A 535 -85.76 26.52 3.57
CA SER A 535 -84.88 25.36 3.72
C SER A 535 -84.41 24.81 2.36
N ARG A 536 -85.27 24.84 1.32
CA ARG A 536 -84.83 24.58 -0.07
C ARG A 536 -83.89 25.65 -0.61
N GLN A 537 -84.17 26.94 -0.39
CA GLN A 537 -83.25 28.02 -0.80
C GLN A 537 -81.91 27.93 -0.06
N GLN A 538 -81.92 27.56 1.22
CA GLN A 538 -80.72 27.31 1.99
C GLN A 538 -79.94 26.11 1.43
N HIS A 539 -80.59 24.99 1.13
CA HIS A 539 -79.94 23.86 0.48
C HIS A 539 -79.45 24.17 -0.93
N ASP A 540 -80.14 25.00 -1.71
CA ASP A 540 -79.66 25.45 -3.02
C ASP A 540 -78.44 26.37 -2.88
N MET A 541 -78.38 27.23 -1.85
CA MET A 541 -77.18 28.01 -1.53
C MET A 541 -76.03 27.14 -1.01
N GLU A 542 -76.31 26.13 -0.20
CA GLU A 542 -75.31 25.16 0.30
C GLU A 542 -74.79 24.29 -0.85
N LEU A 543 -75.65 23.85 -1.77
CA LEU A 543 -75.25 23.13 -2.97
C LEU A 543 -74.44 24.02 -3.92
N SER A 544 -74.81 25.30 -4.07
CA SER A 544 -74.03 26.27 -4.84
C SER A 544 -72.69 26.59 -4.19
N SER A 545 -72.64 26.68 -2.86
CA SER A 545 -71.42 26.84 -2.06
C SER A 545 -70.51 25.62 -2.18
N ALA A 546 -71.07 24.42 -2.03
CA ALA A 546 -70.34 23.16 -2.22
C ALA A 546 -69.84 23.01 -3.66
N GLN A 547 -70.65 23.36 -4.66
CA GLN A 547 -70.21 23.36 -6.07
C GLN A 547 -69.13 24.42 -6.35
N SER A 548 -69.18 25.58 -5.70
CA SER A 548 -68.13 26.59 -5.77
C SER A 548 -66.83 26.09 -5.12
N GLN A 549 -66.94 25.43 -3.97
CA GLN A 549 -65.81 24.83 -3.27
C GLN A 549 -65.21 23.67 -4.06
N ILE A 550 -66.03 22.85 -4.71
CA ILE A 550 -65.57 21.81 -5.65
C ILE A 550 -64.81 22.46 -6.80
N ARG A 551 -65.33 23.51 -7.45
CA ARG A 551 -64.61 24.22 -8.52
C ARG A 551 -63.30 24.85 -8.04
N ALA A 552 -63.27 25.38 -6.81
CA ALA A 552 -62.05 25.96 -6.23
C ALA A 552 -61.00 24.88 -5.93
N LEU A 553 -61.42 23.72 -5.42
CA LEU A 553 -60.54 22.57 -5.21
C LEU A 553 -60.06 21.99 -6.54
N GLU A 554 -60.92 21.88 -7.54
CA GLU A 554 -60.54 21.49 -8.91
C GLU A 554 -59.49 22.45 -9.47
N ALA A 555 -59.68 23.77 -9.35
CA ALA A 555 -58.69 24.76 -9.78
C ALA A 555 -57.37 24.65 -9.00
N ALA A 556 -57.42 24.43 -7.68
CA ALA A 556 -56.23 24.24 -6.85
C ALA A 556 -55.46 22.96 -7.23
N VAL A 557 -56.18 21.88 -7.55
CA VAL A 557 -55.58 20.63 -8.05
C VAL A 557 -54.93 20.87 -9.41
N PHE A 558 -55.60 21.54 -10.35
CA PHE A 558 -55.01 21.89 -11.65
C PHE A 558 -53.75 22.76 -11.51
N GLU A 559 -53.74 23.73 -10.58
CA GLU A 559 -52.54 24.54 -10.31
C GLU A 559 -51.41 23.72 -9.66
N ALA A 560 -51.74 22.78 -8.78
CA ALA A 560 -50.76 21.88 -8.17
C ALA A 560 -50.15 20.94 -9.23
N GLU A 561 -50.97 20.39 -10.13
CA GLU A 561 -50.52 19.57 -11.25
C GLU A 561 -49.62 20.35 -12.22
N ASP A 562 -49.96 21.60 -12.55
CA ASP A 562 -49.10 22.44 -13.38
C ASP A 562 -47.75 22.76 -12.69
N LYS A 563 -47.75 22.99 -11.36
CA LYS A 563 -46.52 23.15 -10.58
C LYS A 563 -45.65 21.88 -10.63
N VAL A 564 -46.25 20.70 -10.47
CA VAL A 564 -45.55 19.40 -10.59
C VAL A 564 -44.97 19.24 -11.99
N HIS A 565 -45.72 19.53 -13.05
CA HIS A 565 -45.22 19.46 -14.41
C HIS A 565 -44.10 20.47 -14.72
N ARG A 566 -44.11 21.66 -14.11
CA ARG A 566 -43.00 22.62 -14.20
C ARG A 566 -41.76 22.13 -13.46
N LEU A 567 -41.91 21.62 -12.24
CA LEU A 567 -40.79 21.06 -11.46
C LEU A 567 -40.18 19.84 -12.16
N GLN A 568 -41.00 18.96 -12.71
CA GLN A 568 -40.53 17.78 -13.46
C GLN A 568 -39.74 18.19 -14.72
N ARG A 569 -40.16 19.25 -15.42
CA ARG A 569 -39.35 19.84 -16.51
C ARG A 569 -38.02 20.39 -16.02
N HIS A 570 -37.99 21.08 -14.88
CA HIS A 570 -36.75 21.59 -14.30
C HIS A 570 -35.80 20.46 -13.88
N VAL A 571 -36.31 19.39 -13.27
CA VAL A 571 -35.51 18.21 -12.91
C VAL A 571 -34.92 17.57 -14.16
N ASN A 572 -35.71 17.37 -15.22
CA ASN A 572 -35.19 16.82 -16.48
C ASN A 572 -34.10 17.70 -17.11
N ILE A 573 -34.25 19.03 -17.08
CA ILE A 573 -33.21 19.96 -17.58
C ILE A 573 -31.94 19.88 -16.73
N LEU A 574 -32.06 19.76 -15.40
CA LEU A 574 -30.91 19.62 -14.50
C LEU A 574 -30.21 18.27 -14.68
N GLU A 575 -30.97 17.18 -14.89
CA GLU A 575 -30.43 15.85 -15.22
C GLU A 575 -29.68 15.87 -16.57
N ASP A 576 -30.23 16.56 -17.57
CA ASP A 576 -29.54 16.78 -18.85
C ASP A 576 -28.25 17.61 -18.65
N GLN A 577 -28.27 18.68 -17.87
CA GLN A 577 -27.05 19.46 -17.58
C GLN A 577 -25.99 18.63 -16.82
N LEU A 578 -26.42 17.73 -15.92
CA LEU A 578 -25.55 16.80 -15.20
C LEU A 578 -24.93 15.73 -16.11
N SER A 579 -25.70 15.22 -17.08
CA SER A 579 -25.18 14.26 -18.07
C SER A 579 -24.18 14.90 -19.04
N HIS A 580 -24.39 16.17 -19.42
CA HIS A 580 -23.47 16.94 -20.24
C HIS A 580 -22.18 17.31 -19.51
N SER A 581 -22.26 17.69 -18.22
CA SER A 581 -21.08 18.01 -17.41
C SER A 581 -20.25 16.76 -17.02
N ARG A 582 -20.87 15.58 -16.89
CA ARG A 582 -20.15 14.31 -16.77
C ARG A 582 -19.41 13.89 -18.04
N SER A 583 -19.84 14.37 -19.21
CA SER A 583 -19.21 14.06 -20.50
C SER A 583 -18.11 15.08 -20.90
N ALA A 584 -18.17 16.31 -20.38
CA ALA A 584 -17.22 17.38 -20.71
C ALA A 584 -15.91 17.39 -19.89
N SER A 585 -15.81 16.62 -18.80
CA SER A 585 -14.61 16.57 -17.93
C SER A 585 -13.52 15.59 -18.39
N ARG A 586 -13.54 15.14 -19.66
CA ARG A 586 -12.56 14.17 -20.19
C ARG A 586 -11.90 14.63 -21.50
N ALA A 587 -11.43 15.86 -21.53
CA ALA A 587 -10.41 16.34 -22.49
C ALA A 587 -9.73 17.56 -21.85
N THR A 588 -8.53 17.45 -21.28
CA THR A 588 -7.32 17.85 -22.01
C THR A 588 -6.01 17.58 -21.24
N PHE A 589 -4.97 17.26 -22.02
CA PHE A 589 -3.51 17.42 -21.84
C PHE A 589 -2.74 16.74 -20.67
N ARG A 590 -1.96 15.71 -21.02
CA ARG A 590 -0.68 15.33 -20.38
C ARG A 590 0.39 15.14 -21.47
N PRO A 591 1.65 15.54 -21.22
CA PRO A 591 2.79 15.01 -21.95
C PRO A 591 3.64 14.04 -21.07
N PHE A 592 4.30 13.11 -21.76
CA PHE A 592 5.40 12.20 -21.38
C PHE A 592 5.15 11.02 -20.40
N SER A 593 5.53 9.84 -20.91
CA SER A 593 5.59 8.46 -20.33
C SER A 593 6.98 8.22 -19.66
N PRO A 594 7.38 7.02 -19.12
CA PRO A 594 6.77 5.67 -19.16
C PRO A 594 6.86 4.80 -17.88
N GLY A 595 6.13 3.67 -17.82
CA GLY A 595 6.36 2.58 -16.85
C GLY A 595 5.12 1.74 -16.49
N ALA A 596 5.09 0.49 -16.94
CA ALA A 596 4.01 -0.51 -16.85
C ALA A 596 3.92 -1.22 -15.46
N PRO A 597 3.21 -2.35 -15.29
CA PRO A 597 1.76 -2.58 -15.42
C PRO A 597 1.14 -3.09 -14.09
N ALA A 598 -0.10 -2.71 -13.79
CA ALA A 598 -0.89 -3.38 -12.74
C ALA A 598 -2.06 -4.15 -13.37
N ARG A 599 -2.14 -5.45 -13.10
CA ARG A 599 -3.34 -6.27 -13.33
C ARG A 599 -3.86 -6.83 -12.00
N PRO A 600 -5.17 -7.07 -11.89
CA PRO A 600 -5.93 -6.97 -10.64
C PRO A 600 -6.63 -8.27 -10.24
N SER A 601 -7.17 -8.30 -9.02
CA SER A 601 -8.30 -9.13 -8.59
C SER A 601 -8.53 -8.92 -7.08
N SER A 602 -9.73 -8.95 -6.50
CA SER A 602 -11.07 -9.29 -6.98
C SER A 602 -12.05 -9.21 -5.79
N ARG A 603 -13.34 -9.35 -6.12
CA ARG A 603 -14.48 -9.82 -5.29
C ARG A 603 -15.18 -8.74 -4.45
N THR A 604 -16.51 -8.62 -4.43
CA THR A 604 -17.61 -9.53 -4.86
C THR A 604 -18.95 -8.80 -4.70
N SER A 605 -19.94 -9.16 -5.56
CA SER A 605 -21.34 -9.51 -5.21
C SER A 605 -22.22 -8.43 -4.54
N SER A 606 -23.51 -8.22 -4.82
CA SER A 606 -24.48 -8.72 -5.80
C SER A 606 -25.83 -8.04 -5.52
N ASP A 607 -26.66 -7.91 -6.56
CA ASP A 607 -28.12 -8.19 -6.51
C ASP A 607 -29.06 -7.24 -5.72
N LEU A 608 -30.27 -6.83 -6.16
CA LEU A 608 -31.20 -7.25 -7.23
C LEU A 608 -32.30 -6.16 -7.40
N ARG A 609 -33.10 -6.33 -8.48
CA ARG A 609 -34.49 -5.86 -8.76
C ARG A 609 -34.61 -4.59 -9.63
N ARG A 610 -35.06 -4.65 -10.90
CA ARG A 610 -36.39 -5.01 -11.50
C ARG A 610 -37.38 -3.84 -11.31
N GLY A 611 -37.99 -3.17 -12.30
CA GLY A 611 -37.99 -3.23 -13.77
C GLY A 611 -39.03 -2.24 -14.36
N SER A 612 -38.98 -2.01 -15.68
CA SER A 612 -40.00 -1.49 -16.64
C SER A 612 -40.68 -0.12 -16.36
N PHE A 613 -40.74 0.87 -17.25
CA PHE A 613 -41.27 0.87 -18.63
C PHE A 613 -40.80 2.10 -19.46
N SER A 614 -40.63 1.87 -20.78
CA SER A 614 -41.08 2.69 -21.93
C SER A 614 -40.61 4.14 -22.21
N HIS A 615 -39.84 4.24 -23.31
CA HIS A 615 -40.03 5.12 -24.50
C HIS A 615 -39.99 6.65 -24.33
N LYS A 616 -38.94 7.38 -24.74
CA LYS A 616 -38.58 7.89 -26.10
C LYS A 616 -37.53 8.99 -25.80
N SER A 617 -36.52 9.37 -26.56
CA SER A 617 -36.05 9.09 -27.92
C SER A 617 -34.70 9.81 -28.03
N SER A 618 -33.64 9.15 -28.48
CA SER A 618 -32.72 9.81 -29.44
C SER A 618 -31.84 8.75 -30.09
N GLY A 619 -31.79 8.82 -31.42
CA GLY A 619 -30.95 7.97 -32.24
C GLY A 619 -29.49 8.33 -32.10
N LEU A 620 -28.59 7.36 -32.25
CA LEU A 620 -28.14 6.92 -33.56
C LEU A 620 -27.25 5.66 -33.41
N VAL A 621 -27.75 4.59 -34.02
CA VAL A 621 -27.09 3.46 -34.70
C VAL A 621 -25.80 2.85 -34.10
N PRO A 622 -25.89 1.60 -33.60
CA PRO A 622 -24.81 0.61 -33.64
C PRO A 622 -25.13 -0.51 -34.65
N PRO A 623 -24.15 -1.37 -35.00
CA PRO A 623 -24.06 -2.01 -36.31
C PRO A 623 -25.01 -3.20 -36.49
N THR A 624 -25.32 -3.46 -37.77
CA THR A 624 -26.24 -4.49 -38.27
C THR A 624 -26.10 -5.86 -37.59
N ARG A 625 -27.22 -6.33 -37.02
CA ARG A 625 -27.38 -7.69 -36.49
C ARG A 625 -27.63 -8.67 -37.64
N SER A 626 -26.91 -9.78 -37.66
CA SER A 626 -27.06 -10.82 -38.68
C SER A 626 -28.45 -11.48 -38.60
N VAL A 627 -29.06 -11.69 -39.77
CA VAL A 627 -30.46 -12.15 -39.97
C VAL A 627 -30.70 -13.61 -39.50
N PHE A 628 -29.66 -14.33 -39.10
CA PHE A 628 -29.76 -15.75 -38.73
C PHE A 628 -30.14 -16.04 -37.27
N ASP A 629 -30.32 -15.03 -36.40
CA ASP A 629 -30.59 -15.24 -34.96
C ASP A 629 -32.06 -15.10 -34.53
N VAL A 630 -32.98 -14.85 -35.47
CA VAL A 630 -34.39 -14.51 -35.16
C VAL A 630 -35.22 -15.73 -34.68
N GLY A 631 -34.80 -16.96 -34.94
CA GLY A 631 -35.55 -18.18 -34.54
C GLY A 631 -35.04 -18.92 -33.31
N LEU A 632 -33.91 -18.52 -32.71
CA LEU A 632 -33.28 -19.28 -31.63
C LEU A 632 -33.79 -18.84 -30.25
N SER A 633 -33.91 -19.78 -29.31
CA SER A 633 -34.33 -19.50 -27.93
C SER A 633 -33.34 -18.53 -27.25
N PRO A 634 -33.78 -17.72 -26.27
CA PRO A 634 -32.92 -16.74 -25.61
C PRO A 634 -31.65 -17.37 -25.01
N GLU A 635 -31.80 -18.57 -24.47
CA GLU A 635 -30.71 -19.36 -23.91
C GLU A 635 -29.76 -19.87 -25.01
N THR A 636 -30.29 -20.30 -26.16
CA THR A 636 -29.45 -20.68 -27.32
C THR A 636 -28.70 -19.48 -27.90
N ARG A 637 -29.30 -18.29 -27.90
CA ARG A 637 -28.62 -17.04 -28.31
C ARG A 637 -27.52 -16.66 -27.32
N HIS A 638 -27.79 -16.75 -26.03
CA HIS A 638 -26.79 -16.49 -25.01
C HIS A 638 -25.62 -17.48 -25.13
N ASN A 639 -25.91 -18.78 -25.27
CA ASN A 639 -24.90 -19.81 -25.45
C ASN A 639 -24.12 -19.61 -26.75
N ARG A 640 -24.77 -19.25 -27.86
CA ARG A 640 -24.09 -18.92 -29.12
C ARG A 640 -23.22 -17.68 -28.96
N GLN A 641 -23.68 -16.64 -28.27
CA GLN A 641 -22.92 -15.42 -28.01
C GLN A 641 -21.72 -15.69 -27.11
N VAL A 642 -21.87 -16.50 -26.06
CA VAL A 642 -20.77 -16.93 -25.19
C VAL A 642 -19.79 -17.80 -25.97
N SER A 643 -20.29 -18.75 -26.77
CA SER A 643 -19.45 -19.63 -27.60
C SER A 643 -18.66 -18.84 -28.65
N LEU A 644 -19.29 -17.87 -29.31
CA LEU A 644 -18.63 -16.98 -30.27
C LEU A 644 -17.67 -16.00 -29.59
N SER A 645 -18.00 -15.54 -28.37
CA SER A 645 -17.09 -14.74 -27.55
C SER A 645 -15.86 -15.54 -27.15
N MET A 646 -16.02 -16.80 -26.77
CA MET A 646 -14.92 -17.71 -26.43
C MET A 646 -14.10 -18.05 -27.67
N LEU A 647 -14.75 -18.33 -28.80
CA LEU A 647 -14.10 -18.58 -30.08
C LEU A 647 -13.31 -17.34 -30.52
N LYS A 648 -13.88 -16.14 -30.37
CA LYS A 648 -13.19 -14.89 -30.65
C LYS A 648 -11.98 -14.70 -29.73
N ALA A 649 -12.12 -14.91 -28.42
CA ALA A 649 -10.99 -14.83 -27.48
C ALA A 649 -9.89 -15.84 -27.80
N ARG A 650 -10.26 -17.03 -28.31
CA ARG A 650 -9.32 -18.06 -28.77
C ARG A 650 -8.65 -17.66 -30.08
N ILE A 651 -9.40 -17.14 -31.06
CA ILE A 651 -8.86 -16.63 -32.33
C ILE A 651 -7.93 -15.44 -32.07
N ASP A 652 -8.30 -14.53 -31.16
CA ASP A 652 -7.47 -13.38 -30.80
C ASP A 652 -6.21 -13.81 -30.03
N SER A 653 -6.29 -14.87 -29.20
CA SER A 653 -5.10 -15.48 -28.57
C SER A 653 -4.22 -16.22 -29.57
N GLU A 654 -4.81 -16.94 -30.53
CA GLU A 654 -4.07 -17.63 -31.59
C GLU A 654 -3.46 -16.62 -32.58
N ALA A 655 -4.14 -15.51 -32.88
CA ALA A 655 -3.63 -14.43 -33.71
C ALA A 655 -2.52 -13.63 -33.01
N ALA A 656 -2.60 -13.44 -31.70
CA ALA A 656 -1.52 -12.87 -30.90
C ALA A 656 -0.33 -13.83 -30.73
N ALA A 657 -0.56 -15.15 -30.76
CA ALA A 657 0.50 -16.15 -30.78
C ALA A 657 1.13 -16.34 -32.19
N ASN A 658 0.38 -16.07 -33.27
CA ASN A 658 0.84 -16.17 -34.66
C ASN A 658 1.54 -14.90 -35.20
N SER A 659 1.65 -13.82 -34.43
CA SER A 659 2.40 -12.61 -34.83
C SER A 659 3.90 -12.68 -34.53
N HIS A 660 4.36 -13.79 -33.92
CA HIS A 660 5.78 -14.12 -33.77
C HIS A 660 6.09 -15.50 -34.37
N SER A 661 6.20 -15.55 -35.69
CA SER A 661 7.21 -16.30 -36.46
C SER A 661 6.71 -16.66 -37.86
N LEU A 662 7.60 -16.49 -38.86
CA LEU A 662 7.93 -17.39 -39.99
C LEU A 662 8.19 -16.62 -41.31
N PRO A 663 8.95 -17.17 -42.29
CA PRO A 663 9.20 -18.61 -42.55
C PRO A 663 10.70 -18.94 -42.80
N ARG A 664 11.24 -20.16 -43.04
CA ARG A 664 10.85 -21.47 -43.59
C ARG A 664 12.14 -22.34 -43.48
N GLY A 665 12.21 -23.64 -43.23
CA GLY A 665 11.21 -24.67 -43.04
C GLY A 665 11.80 -26.08 -42.83
N LEU A 666 10.85 -27.04 -42.77
CA LEU A 666 10.89 -28.49 -43.04
C LEU A 666 11.42 -29.50 -41.98
N SER A 667 10.42 -30.20 -41.41
CA SER A 667 10.29 -31.59 -40.84
C SER A 667 11.23 -32.73 -41.30
N PRO A 668 11.18 -33.97 -40.73
CA PRO A 668 10.47 -34.46 -39.51
C PRO A 668 11.25 -35.46 -38.56
N VAL A 669 10.77 -35.54 -37.30
CA VAL A 669 10.59 -36.64 -36.29
C VAL A 669 10.98 -38.09 -36.75
N PRO A 670 11.57 -39.03 -35.93
CA PRO A 670 11.06 -39.43 -34.59
C PRO A 670 12.04 -39.88 -33.46
N GLN A 671 11.51 -39.74 -32.23
CA GLN A 671 11.58 -40.60 -31.01
C GLN A 671 12.88 -41.29 -30.57
N GLY A 672 13.19 -41.16 -29.27
CA GLY A 672 13.99 -42.16 -28.55
C GLY A 672 14.49 -41.73 -27.17
N ASN A 673 13.67 -41.97 -26.14
CA ASN A 673 13.99 -42.39 -24.76
C ASN A 673 15.35 -42.11 -24.09
N GLU A 674 15.20 -41.66 -22.84
CA GLU A 674 15.86 -42.10 -21.60
C GLU A 674 17.34 -41.75 -21.32
N ALA A 675 17.46 -40.98 -20.22
CA ALA A 675 18.31 -41.22 -19.07
C ALA A 675 19.84 -41.08 -19.16
N SER A 676 20.36 -40.51 -18.07
CA SER A 676 21.58 -40.95 -17.36
C SER A 676 22.88 -40.18 -17.61
N LEU A 677 23.27 -39.47 -16.54
CA LEU A 677 24.62 -39.36 -15.94
C LEU A 677 25.79 -38.69 -16.69
N LYS A 678 26.27 -37.61 -16.03
CA LYS A 678 27.65 -37.29 -15.60
C LYS A 678 28.83 -37.31 -16.60
N ALA A 679 29.49 -36.14 -16.60
CA ALA A 679 30.93 -35.86 -16.40
C ALA A 679 31.94 -35.95 -17.55
N ASP A 680 32.82 -34.94 -17.51
CA ASP A 680 34.20 -34.79 -18.01
C ASP A 680 34.50 -34.66 -19.52
N GLY A 681 34.92 -33.45 -19.90
CA GLY A 681 36.34 -33.19 -20.17
C GLY A 681 36.83 -33.12 -21.63
N VAL A 682 37.42 -31.95 -21.96
CA VAL A 682 38.60 -31.75 -22.85
C VAL A 682 38.36 -31.49 -24.37
N HIS A 683 38.30 -30.18 -24.69
CA HIS A 683 39.01 -29.42 -25.76
C HIS A 683 38.81 -29.69 -27.28
N PRO A 684 39.05 -28.67 -28.14
CA PRO A 684 38.16 -28.30 -29.25
C PRO A 684 38.74 -28.55 -30.66
N PRO A 685 37.94 -28.33 -31.72
CA PRO A 685 38.45 -27.88 -33.02
C PRO A 685 37.96 -26.47 -33.38
N ARG A 686 38.91 -25.65 -33.82
CA ARG A 686 38.80 -24.27 -34.37
C ARG A 686 38.59 -24.35 -35.91
N PRO A 687 38.51 -23.23 -36.66
CA PRO A 687 37.42 -22.26 -36.84
C PRO A 687 36.83 -22.27 -38.28
N GLN A 688 35.70 -21.58 -38.48
CA GLN A 688 35.28 -21.12 -39.82
C GLN A 688 35.07 -19.59 -39.80
N PHE A 689 35.92 -18.91 -40.58
CA PHE A 689 35.90 -17.54 -41.11
C PHE A 689 34.49 -17.08 -41.56
N MET A 690 34.06 -15.83 -41.61
CA MET A 690 34.49 -14.47 -41.23
C MET A 690 33.20 -13.64 -41.14
N ASP A 691 33.12 -12.67 -40.23
CA ASP A 691 32.56 -11.33 -40.46
C ASP A 691 32.54 -10.63 -39.11
N GLU A 692 33.67 -10.02 -38.76
CA GLU A 692 33.74 -8.92 -37.79
C GLU A 692 35.16 -8.33 -37.88
N SER A 693 35.21 -7.05 -38.27
CA SER A 693 36.40 -6.22 -38.36
C SER A 693 37.09 -6.12 -37.00
N HIS A 694 38.20 -6.84 -36.83
CA HIS A 694 39.00 -6.83 -35.61
C HIS A 694 39.81 -5.54 -35.51
N ILE A 695 39.48 -4.71 -34.52
CA ILE A 695 40.30 -3.59 -34.07
C ILE A 695 41.38 -4.17 -33.14
N PHE A 696 42.65 -4.14 -33.55
CA PHE A 696 43.76 -4.53 -32.69
C PHE A 696 44.34 -3.30 -31.99
N TRP A 697 44.30 -3.29 -30.66
CA TRP A 697 45.07 -2.35 -29.85
C TRP A 697 46.47 -2.92 -29.61
N CYS A 698 47.47 -2.32 -30.24
CA CYS A 698 48.86 -2.58 -29.92
C CYS A 698 49.23 -1.76 -28.68
N HIS A 699 49.61 -2.42 -27.59
CA HIS A 699 50.00 -1.77 -26.33
C HIS A 699 51.40 -1.11 -26.39
N SER A 700 52.06 -1.09 -27.55
CA SER A 700 53.43 -0.57 -27.70
C SER A 700 53.56 0.63 -28.63
N CYS A 701 52.48 1.14 -29.23
CA CYS A 701 52.53 2.28 -30.14
C CYS A 701 51.75 3.47 -29.55
N HIS A 702 52.45 4.47 -29.01
CA HIS A 702 51.86 5.78 -28.79
C HIS A 702 51.81 6.54 -30.13
N GLY A 703 50.64 6.51 -30.78
CA GLY A 703 50.32 7.39 -31.92
C GLY A 703 50.56 6.77 -33.30
N ASP A 704 49.57 6.05 -33.82
CA ASP A 704 48.89 6.32 -35.10
C ASP A 704 47.96 5.16 -35.45
N LEU A 705 46.72 5.50 -35.79
CA LEU A 705 45.64 4.54 -36.07
C LEU A 705 45.75 4.12 -37.55
N VAL A 706 46.14 2.87 -37.81
CA VAL A 706 46.06 2.31 -39.17
C VAL A 706 44.79 1.47 -39.27
N ILE A 707 43.86 1.94 -40.09
CA ILE A 707 42.71 1.17 -40.58
C ILE A 707 43.13 0.57 -41.92
N LEU A 708 43.00 -0.74 -42.09
CA LEU A 708 43.06 -1.41 -43.38
C LEU A 708 41.65 -1.78 -43.82
#